data_AF-A0A180FHQ0-F1
#
_entry.id   AF-A0A180FHQ0-F1
#
_cell.length_a   1.000
_cell.length_b   1.000
_cell.length_c   1.000
_cell.angle_alpha   90.00
_cell.angle_beta   90.00
_cell.angle_gamma   90.00
#
_symmetry.space_group_name_H-M   'P 1'
#
loop_
_entity.id
_entity.type
_entity.pdbx_description
1 polymer ?
#
loop_
_entity_poly.entity_id
_entity_poly.type
_entity_poly.pdbx_seq_one_letter_code
_entity_poly.pdbx_strand_id
1 'polypeptide(L)'
;MVNNIALPIVFNSLIKVMRIRYFLLLAVFCFSLSGTAQEHFYVTEDGWDFTYNPDWNTPISLSAALANANSGDTIHIAQGDYHNPNLGSWMINKDLTLIGGYDISSGAIGDASTTVLYGRNGAEANSSANRVLIIVGRRTAHINVTLENLTLTGGNGTDDNPDILADAIRADADYGGGLFNYFSTTELKDVIVSDNVAATGSDNNRSGYGGGIYNFEAVLTISGNSIIKNNIAKSKGTASGYGGGIYNRSGSVFINGNTRIENNTASHLCKSSGYGGGICNVGSETELVINGGTIDGNTALNNPDTTSSALNGYGGGLLNNQTAHAYIYQGAVIKNNVASNSLGSGYGGGISNGNYASLYFYGGLIEYNVAMSNTASPYISFGGGIYIEESINFEWHGSTAFLKENIASYSKLSEGEDIYPDNTYIVDFSASFGGFTADKEGGLYAVKKDGTFDFTLTSNGRYRRVAPIVKVNNDYVLPPLSFTDDSIVTFLYSLKLTALSSIRPELPDVHIVTFDEAPVDVSYPTHLAGENYITPGNTFDFMLKMNSNVYYVTPTVTVDDRVILPSDKKDEKTYMYSLTETDNKNVQVTLLYRDVTFPDLPEGVFLVTYQPGLCHVPSDSVFSFTLLTDEFHRVVPPTVTANGRTLSPSAEDGEYAYRYVLEETDDSVQITMTGLTVTFPEMPAGIANMTHREGTYYYPPRSTLNFTLKTEEKYKNIAPVVTADDYLLIPFSNGKDDTTYIYTTQVMNDVIIKITGYQTVTLPVPPEGLSFAPPHQTGENYLLYDNDFTFTLVSSEYYYDAVLTVIADGDTKSYTSDDSGKFTITLPRVTEDISVTIIPNYTVTIRPSDLAETNPLPGNYTVVGDEEFLFTFKLYEKYRGDIPIVLANGSPLDVILTGVEDWQYAVHPIIKRNTELQIKLYSESSTFPENTAKAANIYSRNGFLVIEALAGEVPVTVSTLAGRIKAKRTVTGAESIALPEGIYIVKAGEEVRKIIINRKVR
;
A
#
# COMPACT_ATOMS: atom_id res chain seq x y z
N MET A 1 30.65 0.51 -32.83
CA MET A 1 31.64 1.62 -32.78
C MET A 1 30.94 2.80 -32.11
N VAL A 2 30.99 2.85 -30.78
CA VAL A 2 31.91 3.67 -29.96
C VAL A 2 31.57 5.17 -30.03
N ASN A 3 30.73 5.57 -29.06
CA ASN A 3 30.79 6.74 -28.18
C ASN A 3 31.54 8.00 -28.66
N ASN A 4 30.79 9.12 -28.74
CA ASN A 4 31.14 10.41 -28.11
C ASN A 4 30.18 11.51 -28.59
N ILE A 5 29.24 11.95 -27.76
CA ILE A 5 28.82 13.37 -27.69
C ILE A 5 28.52 13.70 -26.24
N ALA A 6 29.24 14.68 -25.72
CA ALA A 6 29.20 15.18 -24.35
C ALA A 6 27.90 15.94 -24.05
N LEU A 7 27.25 15.61 -22.92
CA LEU A 7 26.23 16.44 -22.28
C LEU A 7 26.90 17.41 -21.29
N PRO A 8 26.53 18.70 -21.27
CA PRO A 8 27.14 19.68 -20.38
C PRO A 8 26.60 19.57 -18.95
N ILE A 9 27.51 19.91 -18.05
CA ILE A 9 27.46 19.92 -16.59
C ILE A 9 26.39 20.91 -16.10
N VAL A 10 25.19 20.43 -15.75
CA VAL A 10 24.20 21.19 -14.96
C VAL A 10 23.46 20.22 -14.02
N PHE A 11 24.18 19.58 -13.10
CA PHE A 11 23.53 18.73 -12.07
C PHE A 11 24.23 18.75 -10.70
N ASN A 12 25.18 19.66 -10.49
CA ASN A 12 26.03 19.65 -9.28
C ASN A 12 25.98 20.91 -8.40
N SER A 13 25.10 21.89 -8.68
CA SER A 13 24.89 23.04 -7.77
C SER A 13 23.65 22.90 -6.87
N LEU A 14 22.69 22.02 -7.17
CA LEU A 14 21.46 21.85 -6.37
C LEU A 14 21.62 20.97 -5.11
N ILE A 15 22.72 20.24 -4.93
CA ILE A 15 22.83 19.21 -3.87
C ILE A 15 23.50 19.74 -2.57
N LYS A 16 23.98 20.99 -2.53
CA LYS A 16 24.79 21.48 -1.39
C LYS A 16 24.07 22.37 -0.37
N VAL A 17 22.80 22.74 -0.57
CA VAL A 17 22.01 23.53 0.42
C VAL A 17 20.82 22.73 1.01
N MET A 18 20.43 21.61 0.40
CA MET A 18 19.31 20.76 0.86
C MET A 18 19.68 19.65 1.87
N ARG A 19 20.95 19.51 2.25
CA ARG A 19 21.40 18.51 3.24
C ARG A 19 21.65 19.18 4.58
N ILE A 20 20.64 19.25 5.46
CA ILE A 20 20.78 19.12 6.94
C ILE A 20 19.44 19.22 7.70
N ARG A 21 18.30 19.62 7.11
CA ARG A 21 17.02 19.72 7.86
C ARG A 21 15.83 18.86 7.38
N TYR A 22 15.94 18.10 6.29
CA TYR A 22 14.82 17.34 5.69
C TYR A 22 14.67 15.86 6.13
N PHE A 23 15.22 15.45 7.28
CA PHE A 23 15.02 14.10 7.80
C PHE A 23 13.78 13.92 8.70
N LEU A 24 12.89 14.93 8.83
CA LEU A 24 11.67 14.80 9.64
C LEU A 24 10.35 14.66 8.87
N LEU A 25 10.33 14.85 7.54
CA LEU A 25 9.07 14.84 6.77
C LEU A 25 8.72 13.49 6.12
N LEU A 26 9.51 12.43 6.34
CA LEU A 26 9.15 11.05 5.99
C LEU A 26 8.90 10.16 7.23
N ALA A 27 8.87 10.75 8.43
CA ALA A 27 8.68 10.06 9.71
C ALA A 27 7.31 10.35 10.36
N VAL A 28 6.36 10.92 9.62
CA VAL A 28 5.02 11.27 10.13
C VAL A 28 4.05 10.08 10.14
N PHE A 29 4.46 8.89 9.68
CA PHE A 29 3.65 7.67 9.82
C PHE A 29 4.18 6.63 10.82
N CYS A 30 5.35 6.83 11.45
CA CYS A 30 5.96 5.76 12.26
C CYS A 30 6.81 6.26 13.43
N PHE A 31 6.33 7.09 14.37
CA PHE A 31 6.91 7.18 15.72
C PHE A 31 5.90 7.67 16.78
N SER A 32 4.99 6.80 17.20
CA SER A 32 4.42 6.83 18.56
C SER A 32 5.14 5.76 19.39
N LEU A 33 6.30 6.10 19.95
CA LEU A 33 7.03 5.24 20.88
C LEU A 33 7.25 5.99 22.19
N SER A 34 6.18 6.09 22.97
CA SER A 34 6.22 6.02 24.43
C SER A 34 5.19 4.97 24.85
N GLY A 35 5.67 3.87 25.44
CA GLY A 35 4.88 2.69 25.78
C GLY A 35 3.90 2.89 26.94
N THR A 36 2.90 3.73 26.73
CA THR A 36 1.64 3.79 27.49
C THR A 36 0.51 3.57 26.49
N ALA A 37 -0.50 2.76 26.83
CA ALA A 37 -1.69 2.63 26.00
C ALA A 37 -2.28 4.03 25.76
N GLN A 38 -2.56 4.38 24.51
CA GLN A 38 -3.20 5.64 24.15
C GLN A 38 -4.65 5.58 24.66
N GLU A 39 -5.01 6.44 25.62
CA GLU A 39 -6.37 6.51 26.15
C GLU A 39 -7.25 7.43 25.29
N HIS A 40 -8.55 7.16 25.32
CA HIS A 40 -9.56 7.89 24.57
C HIS A 40 -10.52 8.57 25.53
N PHE A 41 -10.73 9.87 25.35
CA PHE A 41 -11.69 10.67 26.12
C PHE A 41 -12.86 11.07 25.23
N TYR A 42 -14.07 11.03 25.78
CA TYR A 42 -15.30 11.34 25.05
C TYR A 42 -16.00 12.52 25.72
N VAL A 43 -16.27 13.55 24.92
CA VAL A 43 -16.62 14.89 25.41
C VAL A 43 -17.93 15.38 24.81
N THR A 44 -18.83 15.85 25.68
CA THR A 44 -20.05 16.60 25.32
C THR A 44 -20.05 17.95 26.03
N GLU A 45 -20.90 18.89 25.58
CA GLU A 45 -21.04 20.22 26.22
C GLU A 45 -21.33 20.11 27.72
N ASP A 46 -22.28 19.25 28.10
CA ASP A 46 -22.73 19.03 29.48
C ASP A 46 -22.10 17.79 30.17
N GLY A 47 -20.89 17.40 29.75
CA GLY A 47 -20.24 16.19 30.29
C GLY A 47 -19.99 16.25 31.82
N TRP A 48 -19.97 15.10 32.47
CA TRP A 48 -19.92 14.98 33.94
C TRP A 48 -18.55 14.56 34.46
N ASP A 49 -17.83 15.50 35.07
CA ASP A 49 -16.38 15.42 35.38
C ASP A 49 -15.94 14.37 36.43
N PHE A 50 -16.89 13.66 37.06
CA PHE A 50 -16.60 12.62 38.07
C PHE A 50 -16.53 11.20 37.50
N THR A 51 -16.56 11.06 36.17
CA THR A 51 -16.59 9.77 35.50
C THR A 51 -15.19 9.14 35.41
N TYR A 52 -15.10 7.84 35.73
CA TYR A 52 -13.90 7.03 35.54
C TYR A 52 -14.04 6.22 34.23
N ASN A 53 -13.06 6.34 33.32
CA ASN A 53 -13.07 5.73 31.98
C ASN A 53 -14.24 6.21 31.10
N PRO A 54 -14.25 7.50 30.69
CA PRO A 54 -15.37 8.10 29.97
C PRO A 54 -15.61 7.43 28.61
N ASP A 55 -16.88 7.33 28.22
CA ASP A 55 -17.37 6.90 26.92
C ASP A 55 -18.54 7.79 26.47
N TRP A 56 -19.17 7.52 25.32
CA TRP A 56 -20.32 8.29 24.88
C TRP A 56 -21.56 8.19 25.79
N ASN A 57 -21.66 7.17 26.65
CA ASN A 57 -22.75 7.04 27.62
C ASN A 57 -22.48 7.85 28.90
N THR A 58 -21.20 8.09 29.18
CA THR A 58 -20.70 8.79 30.36
C THR A 58 -19.64 9.84 29.97
N PRO A 59 -20.00 10.81 29.11
CA PRO A 59 -19.04 11.79 28.61
C PRO A 59 -18.61 12.75 29.71
N ILE A 60 -17.41 13.32 29.57
CA ILE A 60 -16.86 14.35 30.48
C ILE A 60 -16.78 15.71 29.77
N SER A 61 -16.57 16.79 30.52
CA SER A 61 -16.35 18.10 29.90
C SER A 61 -15.00 18.17 29.17
N LEU A 62 -14.86 19.10 28.22
CA LEU A 62 -13.58 19.34 27.55
C LEU A 62 -12.49 19.79 28.55
N SER A 63 -12.87 20.54 29.59
CA SER A 63 -11.94 20.97 30.64
C SER A 63 -11.38 19.78 31.41
N ALA A 64 -12.24 18.84 31.80
CA ALA A 64 -11.82 17.61 32.48
C ALA A 64 -10.98 16.71 31.57
N ALA A 65 -11.34 16.59 30.29
CA ALA A 65 -10.58 15.79 29.34
C ALA A 65 -9.15 16.33 29.16
N LEU A 66 -8.99 17.65 28.95
CA LEU A 66 -7.66 18.28 28.82
C LEU A 66 -6.81 18.14 30.10
N ALA A 67 -7.45 18.21 31.27
CA ALA A 67 -6.79 18.05 32.56
C ALA A 67 -6.31 16.61 32.80
N ASN A 68 -7.15 15.62 32.47
CA ASN A 68 -6.92 14.21 32.78
C ASN A 68 -6.11 13.47 31.70
N ALA A 69 -6.12 13.94 30.46
CA ALA A 69 -5.37 13.31 29.37
C ALA A 69 -3.85 13.32 29.63
N ASN A 70 -3.21 12.19 29.34
CA ASN A 70 -1.76 12.04 29.30
C ASN A 70 -1.21 12.42 27.91
N SER A 71 0.12 12.55 27.81
CA SER A 71 0.78 12.85 26.53
C SER A 71 0.54 11.70 25.55
N GLY A 72 0.01 12.03 24.37
CA GLY A 72 -0.30 11.10 23.29
C GLY A 72 -1.78 10.72 23.20
N ASP A 73 -2.61 11.02 24.20
CA ASP A 73 -4.02 10.60 24.22
C ASP A 73 -4.89 11.30 23.15
N THR A 74 -6.08 10.76 22.92
CA THR A 74 -7.06 11.31 21.97
C THR A 74 -8.33 11.77 22.68
N ILE A 75 -8.82 12.96 22.32
CA ILE A 75 -10.07 13.52 22.82
C ILE A 75 -11.06 13.62 21.65
N HIS A 76 -12.14 12.86 21.74
CA HIS A 76 -13.28 12.87 20.83
C HIS A 76 -14.34 13.84 21.36
N ILE A 77 -14.70 14.83 20.55
CA ILE A 77 -15.60 15.92 20.93
C ILE A 77 -16.87 15.80 20.08
N ALA A 78 -18.01 15.69 20.76
CA ALA A 78 -19.31 15.69 20.13
C ALA A 78 -19.61 17.03 19.43
N GLN A 79 -20.61 17.02 18.57
CA GLN A 79 -21.19 18.25 18.04
C GLN A 79 -21.75 19.10 19.19
N GLY A 80 -21.49 20.41 19.16
CA GLY A 80 -21.92 21.33 20.22
C GLY A 80 -21.12 22.63 20.26
N ASP A 81 -21.58 23.54 21.12
CA ASP A 81 -21.01 24.87 21.35
C ASP A 81 -20.26 24.88 22.70
N TYR A 82 -18.93 24.86 22.67
CA TYR A 82 -18.10 24.69 23.85
C TYR A 82 -17.54 26.02 24.36
N HIS A 83 -17.96 26.39 25.57
CA HIS A 83 -17.44 27.54 26.29
C HIS A 83 -16.61 27.11 27.50
N ASN A 84 -15.44 27.72 27.70
CA ASN A 84 -14.62 27.39 28.86
C ASN A 84 -15.27 27.94 30.15
N PRO A 85 -15.65 27.07 31.11
CA PRO A 85 -16.31 27.50 32.35
C PRO A 85 -15.37 28.27 33.28
N ASN A 86 -14.06 28.09 33.17
CA ASN A 86 -13.05 28.76 34.01
C ASN A 86 -12.75 30.19 33.58
N LEU A 87 -13.51 30.72 32.62
CA LEU A 87 -13.32 32.08 32.11
C LEU A 87 -11.94 32.36 31.52
N GLY A 88 -11.28 31.35 30.95
CA GLY A 88 -9.98 31.47 30.28
C GLY A 88 -9.93 30.71 28.95
N SER A 89 -8.75 30.69 28.34
CA SER A 89 -8.46 29.98 27.09
C SER A 89 -8.34 28.47 27.31
N TRP A 90 -8.68 27.67 26.31
CA TRP A 90 -8.38 26.23 26.32
C TRP A 90 -6.86 26.04 26.22
N MET A 91 -6.25 25.15 27.02
CA MET A 91 -4.80 25.00 27.06
C MET A 91 -4.37 23.55 26.79
N ILE A 92 -3.42 23.39 25.87
CA ILE A 92 -2.73 22.13 25.55
C ILE A 92 -1.23 22.34 25.74
N ASN A 93 -0.61 21.53 26.59
CA ASN A 93 0.79 21.64 26.98
C ASN A 93 1.54 20.29 26.94
N LYS A 94 0.98 19.32 26.22
CA LYS A 94 1.40 17.93 26.08
C LYS A 94 1.07 17.45 24.66
N ASP A 95 1.63 16.32 24.22
CA ASP A 95 1.22 15.74 22.94
C ASP A 95 -0.26 15.34 23.02
N LEU A 96 -1.09 15.69 22.04
CA LEU A 96 -2.53 15.46 22.14
C LEU A 96 -3.22 15.51 20.77
N THR A 97 -4.24 14.67 20.59
CA THR A 97 -5.12 14.73 19.41
C THR A 97 -6.54 15.11 19.83
N LEU A 98 -7.11 16.16 19.23
CA LEU A 98 -8.50 16.58 19.41
C LEU A 98 -9.26 16.42 18.10
N ILE A 99 -10.36 15.67 18.12
CA ILE A 99 -11.19 15.40 16.95
C ILE A 99 -12.63 15.80 17.28
N GLY A 100 -13.15 16.80 16.58
CA GLY A 100 -14.54 17.22 16.66
C GLY A 100 -15.46 16.55 15.64
N GLY A 101 -16.71 16.96 15.66
CA GLY A 101 -17.74 16.57 14.71
C GLY A 101 -18.52 15.31 15.07
N TYR A 102 -18.21 14.63 16.18
CA TYR A 102 -18.84 13.35 16.50
C TYR A 102 -20.35 13.48 16.75
N ASP A 103 -21.13 12.80 15.93
CA ASP A 103 -22.55 12.59 16.18
C ASP A 103 -22.70 11.38 17.12
N ILE A 104 -23.08 11.64 18.37
CA ILE A 104 -23.26 10.60 19.40
C ILE A 104 -24.33 9.56 19.04
N SER A 105 -25.23 9.87 18.10
CA SER A 105 -26.31 8.98 17.68
C SER A 105 -25.89 7.99 16.59
N SER A 106 -24.99 8.41 15.69
CA SER A 106 -24.55 7.61 14.55
C SER A 106 -23.09 7.14 14.65
N GLY A 107 -22.30 7.73 15.55
CA GLY A 107 -20.85 7.53 15.66
C GLY A 107 -20.05 8.10 14.47
N ALA A 108 -20.71 8.78 13.54
CA ALA A 108 -20.07 9.38 12.38
C ALA A 108 -19.36 10.69 12.77
N ILE A 109 -18.25 10.96 12.08
CA ILE A 109 -17.54 12.24 12.17
C ILE A 109 -18.22 13.22 11.21
N GLY A 110 -18.83 14.27 11.76
CA GLY A 110 -19.46 15.37 11.04
C GLY A 110 -18.45 16.40 10.52
N ASP A 111 -18.96 17.52 10.01
CA ASP A 111 -18.16 18.62 9.47
C ASP A 111 -17.60 19.54 10.59
N ALA A 112 -16.50 20.23 10.30
CA ALA A 112 -15.79 21.14 11.20
C ALA A 112 -16.67 22.23 11.83
N SER A 113 -17.76 22.60 11.16
CA SER A 113 -18.74 23.59 11.62
C SER A 113 -19.61 23.12 12.80
N THR A 114 -19.58 21.83 13.13
CA THR A 114 -20.51 21.23 14.11
C THR A 114 -19.95 21.14 15.53
N THR A 115 -18.64 21.28 15.71
CA THR A 115 -18.00 21.38 17.04
C THR A 115 -17.27 22.72 17.14
N VAL A 116 -17.84 23.64 17.91
CA VAL A 116 -17.37 25.03 17.98
C VAL A 116 -16.77 25.30 19.34
N LEU A 117 -15.49 25.69 19.37
CA LEU A 117 -14.80 26.17 20.57
C LEU A 117 -14.82 27.70 20.57
N TYR A 118 -15.41 28.28 21.61
CA TYR A 118 -15.48 29.73 21.76
C TYR A 118 -14.38 30.28 22.67
N GLY A 119 -13.80 31.37 22.23
CA GLY A 119 -13.08 32.30 23.12
C GLY A 119 -14.05 33.32 23.73
N ARG A 120 -13.54 34.47 24.17
CA ARG A 120 -14.38 35.56 24.70
C ARG A 120 -13.97 36.91 24.16
N ASN A 121 -14.91 37.57 23.52
CA ASN A 121 -14.67 38.88 22.92
C ASN A 121 -14.68 40.07 23.93
N GLY A 122 -14.97 39.82 25.21
CA GLY A 122 -14.89 40.85 26.27
C GLY A 122 -15.96 41.96 26.20
N ALA A 123 -17.06 41.75 25.47
CA ALA A 123 -18.13 42.75 25.30
C ALA A 123 -19.00 42.97 26.56
N GLU A 124 -18.97 42.03 27.51
CA GLU A 124 -19.65 42.20 28.80
C GLU A 124 -18.78 42.99 29.77
N ALA A 125 -19.33 44.08 30.33
CA ALA A 125 -18.65 44.90 31.32
C ALA A 125 -18.20 44.03 32.51
N ASN A 126 -16.89 44.03 32.78
CA ASN A 126 -16.19 43.26 33.83
C ASN A 126 -15.79 41.80 33.49
N SER A 127 -15.83 41.37 32.22
CA SER A 127 -15.25 40.09 31.80
C SER A 127 -13.88 40.27 31.10
N SER A 128 -12.89 39.44 31.42
CA SER A 128 -11.62 39.42 30.68
C SER A 128 -11.83 38.86 29.27
N ALA A 129 -11.27 39.54 28.27
CA ALA A 129 -11.13 39.00 26.92
C ALA A 129 -10.19 37.79 26.96
N ASN A 130 -10.53 36.72 26.24
CA ASN A 130 -9.67 35.54 26.14
C ASN A 130 -9.67 35.00 24.72
N ARG A 131 -8.52 34.46 24.31
CA ARG A 131 -8.42 33.69 23.07
C ARG A 131 -9.14 32.33 23.18
N VAL A 132 -9.25 31.62 22.06
CA VAL A 132 -9.87 30.29 22.04
C VAL A 132 -8.91 29.26 22.63
N LEU A 133 -7.73 29.10 22.03
CA LEU A 133 -6.83 27.97 22.29
C LEU A 133 -5.37 28.41 22.43
N ILE A 134 -4.67 27.79 23.38
CA ILE A 134 -3.22 27.91 23.60
C ILE A 134 -2.59 26.54 23.47
N ILE A 135 -1.66 26.39 22.52
CA ILE A 135 -0.79 25.22 22.37
C ILE A 135 0.63 25.67 22.70
N VAL A 136 1.18 25.10 23.78
CA VAL A 136 2.47 25.56 24.32
C VAL A 136 3.36 24.41 24.78
N GLY A 137 4.45 24.19 24.06
CA GLY A 137 5.55 23.33 24.49
C GLY A 137 6.67 24.10 25.18
N ARG A 138 7.88 23.54 25.14
CA ARG A 138 9.10 24.18 25.67
C ARG A 138 10.22 24.09 24.63
N ARG A 139 11.17 25.04 24.67
CA ARG A 139 12.36 25.03 23.79
C ARG A 139 13.09 23.68 23.79
N THR A 140 13.15 23.01 24.94
CA THR A 140 13.81 21.72 25.14
C THR A 140 12.90 20.50 24.96
N ALA A 141 11.59 20.71 24.78
CA ALA A 141 10.57 19.66 24.67
C ALA A 141 9.39 20.21 23.86
N HIS A 142 9.46 20.09 22.54
CA HIS A 142 8.35 20.44 21.66
C HIS A 142 7.24 19.39 21.81
N ILE A 143 5.99 19.84 21.69
CA ILE A 143 4.81 18.96 21.74
C ILE A 143 4.17 18.82 20.37
N ASN A 144 3.51 17.70 20.11
CA ASN A 144 2.83 17.39 18.87
C ASN A 144 1.32 17.43 19.10
N VAL A 145 0.61 18.29 18.37
CA VAL A 145 -0.83 18.48 18.56
C VAL A 145 -1.56 18.41 17.22
N THR A 146 -2.59 17.57 17.15
CA THR A 146 -3.48 17.49 15.99
C THR A 146 -4.87 18.00 16.38
N LEU A 147 -5.39 18.95 15.61
CA LEU A 147 -6.75 19.44 15.69
C LEU A 147 -7.48 19.05 14.40
N GLU A 148 -8.59 18.33 14.52
CA GLU A 148 -9.38 17.86 13.39
C GLU A 148 -10.87 18.16 13.56
N ASN A 149 -11.53 18.67 12.52
CA ASN A 149 -12.98 18.95 12.49
C ASN A 149 -13.47 19.84 13.64
N LEU A 150 -12.81 20.98 13.85
CA LEU A 150 -13.15 21.96 14.88
C LEU A 150 -13.32 23.35 14.30
N THR A 151 -14.16 24.16 14.91
CA THR A 151 -14.22 25.61 14.69
C THR A 151 -13.68 26.36 15.91
N LEU A 152 -12.71 27.26 15.72
CA LEU A 152 -12.16 28.15 16.74
C LEU A 152 -12.64 29.58 16.46
N THR A 153 -13.54 30.12 17.27
CA THR A 153 -14.17 31.42 16.99
C THR A 153 -14.44 32.31 18.20
N GLY A 154 -14.66 33.62 17.94
CA GLY A 154 -15.05 34.61 18.94
C GLY A 154 -13.99 34.94 19.99
N GLY A 155 -12.75 34.50 19.80
CA GLY A 155 -11.67 34.76 20.73
C GLY A 155 -11.03 36.14 20.56
N ASN A 156 -10.60 36.69 21.69
CA ASN A 156 -9.97 38.01 21.77
C ASN A 156 -8.71 37.92 22.63
N GLY A 157 -7.55 38.13 22.00
CA GLY A 157 -6.24 38.02 22.65
C GLY A 157 -5.79 39.26 23.44
N THR A 158 -6.64 40.28 23.56
CA THR A 158 -6.30 41.55 24.23
C THR A 158 -5.97 41.31 25.69
N ASP A 159 -4.77 41.69 26.12
CA ASP A 159 -4.28 41.55 27.50
C ASP A 159 -4.31 40.11 28.06
N ASP A 160 -4.59 39.12 27.22
CA ASP A 160 -4.52 37.70 27.55
C ASP A 160 -3.06 37.25 27.36
N ASN A 161 -2.19 37.50 28.33
CA ASN A 161 -0.79 37.09 28.24
C ASN A 161 -0.60 35.72 28.95
N PRO A 162 -0.24 34.63 28.26
CA PRO A 162 -0.02 33.35 28.92
C PRO A 162 1.15 33.45 29.91
N ASP A 163 0.89 33.23 31.20
CA ASP A 163 1.89 33.35 32.30
C ASP A 163 3.16 32.50 32.08
N ILE A 164 3.12 31.50 31.21
CA ILE A 164 4.20 30.53 30.94
C ILE A 164 5.38 31.14 30.15
N LEU A 165 5.30 32.37 29.63
CA LEU A 165 6.13 32.78 28.48
C LEU A 165 6.86 34.14 28.59
N ALA A 166 7.71 34.32 29.60
CA ALA A 166 8.50 35.55 29.78
C ALA A 166 9.38 35.94 28.56
N ASP A 167 9.81 34.97 27.74
CA ASP A 167 10.66 35.20 26.56
C ASP A 167 9.89 35.38 25.24
N ALA A 168 8.62 34.93 25.17
CA ALA A 168 7.81 34.99 23.93
C ALA A 168 6.90 36.24 23.88
N ILE A 169 6.66 36.86 25.03
CA ILE A 169 5.76 37.99 25.19
C ILE A 169 6.53 39.31 25.02
N ARG A 170 6.06 40.16 24.10
CA ARG A 170 6.48 41.54 23.95
C ARG A 170 5.50 42.38 24.76
N ALA A 171 6.02 43.26 25.61
CA ALA A 171 5.20 44.11 26.48
C ALA A 171 4.20 45.00 25.72
N ASP A 172 4.44 45.24 24.43
CA ASP A 172 3.68 46.09 23.52
C ASP A 172 2.90 45.30 22.44
N ALA A 173 2.55 44.04 22.70
CA ALA A 173 1.91 43.15 21.72
C ALA A 173 0.76 42.33 22.31
N ASP A 174 -0.31 42.17 21.55
CA ASP A 174 -1.33 41.13 21.78
C ASP A 174 -1.28 40.08 20.66
N TYR A 175 -1.70 38.87 20.98
CA TYR A 175 -1.50 37.68 20.15
C TYR A 175 -2.82 37.00 19.82
N GLY A 176 -2.82 36.26 18.71
CA GLY A 176 -4.00 35.67 18.08
C GLY A 176 -5.14 35.27 19.01
N GLY A 177 -6.33 35.74 18.63
CA GLY A 177 -7.57 35.48 19.35
C GLY A 177 -8.07 34.05 19.14
N GLY A 178 -7.73 33.41 18.02
CA GLY A 178 -8.07 32.01 17.78
C GLY A 178 -7.07 31.07 18.47
N LEU A 179 -5.86 31.00 17.92
CA LEU A 179 -4.83 30.06 18.36
C LEU A 179 -3.50 30.77 18.65
N PHE A 180 -2.96 30.52 19.83
CA PHE A 180 -1.57 30.80 20.17
C PHE A 180 -0.75 29.51 20.11
N ASN A 181 0.18 29.41 19.15
CA ASN A 181 0.99 28.22 18.89
C ASN A 181 2.48 28.48 19.15
N TYR A 182 3.06 27.77 20.13
CA TYR A 182 4.42 28.01 20.59
C TYR A 182 5.18 26.73 20.98
N PHE A 183 6.41 26.56 20.46
CA PHE A 183 7.24 25.37 20.66
C PHE A 183 6.49 24.05 20.46
N SER A 184 5.79 23.94 19.35
CA SER A 184 4.95 22.81 19.00
C SER A 184 5.08 22.45 17.53
N THR A 185 4.72 21.21 17.21
CA THR A 185 4.37 20.77 15.87
C THR A 185 2.86 20.59 15.87
N THR A 186 2.13 21.45 15.15
CA THR A 186 0.67 21.48 15.16
C THR A 186 0.12 21.21 13.77
N GLU A 187 -0.83 20.30 13.68
CA GLU A 187 -1.60 20.03 12.46
C GLU A 187 -3.05 20.49 12.65
N LEU A 188 -3.52 21.32 11.70
CA LEU A 188 -4.91 21.69 11.53
C LEU A 188 -5.45 20.97 10.30
N LYS A 189 -6.39 20.05 10.50
CA LYS A 189 -7.01 19.27 9.43
C LYS A 189 -8.51 19.49 9.45
N ASP A 190 -9.05 20.05 8.38
CA ASP A 190 -10.48 20.41 8.32
C ASP A 190 -10.89 21.27 9.54
N VAL A 191 -10.11 22.31 9.85
CA VAL A 191 -10.37 23.23 10.98
C VAL A 191 -10.76 24.61 10.45
N ILE A 192 -11.75 25.23 11.08
CA ILE A 192 -12.16 26.61 10.81
C ILE A 192 -11.61 27.51 11.93
N VAL A 193 -10.84 28.54 11.60
CA VAL A 193 -10.44 29.60 12.53
C VAL A 193 -11.07 30.90 12.05
N SER A 194 -12.13 31.36 12.73
CA SER A 194 -12.89 32.51 12.24
C SER A 194 -13.26 33.55 13.28
N ASP A 195 -13.41 34.80 12.84
CA ASP A 195 -14.01 35.88 13.61
C ASP A 195 -13.28 36.15 14.95
N ASN A 196 -11.95 35.95 14.95
CA ASN A 196 -11.09 36.20 16.10
C ASN A 196 -10.36 37.54 15.98
N VAL A 197 -10.00 38.11 17.12
CA VAL A 197 -9.27 39.38 17.19
C VAL A 197 -8.03 39.25 18.09
N ALA A 198 -6.84 39.61 17.62
CA ALA A 198 -5.66 39.60 18.50
C ALA A 198 -5.68 40.79 19.48
N ALA A 199 -6.01 42.00 18.99
CA ALA A 199 -5.99 43.23 19.78
C ALA A 199 -7.22 44.13 19.54
N THR A 200 -7.88 44.53 20.63
CA THR A 200 -9.02 45.46 20.67
C THR A 200 -8.72 46.69 21.52
N GLY A 201 -9.27 47.86 21.17
CA GLY A 201 -9.15 49.10 21.96
C GLY A 201 -8.67 50.32 21.16
N SER A 202 -9.20 51.51 21.46
CA SER A 202 -8.77 52.76 20.80
C SER A 202 -7.49 53.37 21.38
N ASP A 203 -7.17 53.03 22.62
CA ASP A 203 -6.15 53.72 23.43
C ASP A 203 -4.95 52.81 23.72
N ASN A 204 -5.02 51.52 23.37
CA ASN A 204 -3.90 50.60 23.57
C ASN A 204 -2.88 50.73 22.43
N ASN A 205 -1.67 51.15 22.80
CA ASN A 205 -0.53 51.22 21.89
C ASN A 205 0.11 49.84 21.61
N ARG A 206 -0.64 48.75 21.82
CA ARG A 206 -0.18 47.37 21.62
C ARG A 206 -0.49 46.91 20.20
N SER A 207 0.51 46.32 19.53
CA SER A 207 0.36 45.77 18.17
C SER A 207 -0.39 44.44 18.21
N GLY A 208 -1.19 44.17 17.18
CA GLY A 208 -1.89 42.89 17.05
C GLY A 208 -1.13 41.92 16.16
N TYR A 209 -0.90 40.69 16.61
CA TYR A 209 -0.18 39.66 15.86
C TYR A 209 -1.03 38.42 15.65
N GLY A 210 -1.32 38.12 14.38
CA GLY A 210 -1.95 36.86 13.98
C GLY A 210 -3.40 36.80 14.42
N GLY A 211 -4.29 37.64 13.87
CA GLY A 211 -5.68 37.79 14.36
C GLY A 211 -6.37 36.45 14.64
N GLY A 212 -6.23 35.51 13.71
CA GLY A 212 -6.62 34.11 13.92
C GLY A 212 -5.54 33.34 14.67
N ILE A 213 -4.35 33.23 14.09
CA ILE A 213 -3.27 32.35 14.56
C ILE A 213 -1.96 33.11 14.74
N TYR A 214 -1.39 33.01 15.94
CA TYR A 214 -0.02 33.41 16.23
C TYR A 214 0.89 32.18 16.31
N ASN A 215 1.78 32.00 15.33
CA ASN A 215 2.75 30.91 15.27
C ASN A 215 4.16 31.45 15.55
N PHE A 216 4.78 31.02 16.64
CA PHE A 216 6.10 31.47 17.03
C PHE A 216 6.97 30.30 17.49
N GLU A 217 8.21 30.20 16.97
CA GLU A 217 9.13 29.08 17.27
C GLU A 217 8.43 27.69 17.21
N ALA A 218 7.49 27.55 16.27
CA ALA A 218 6.62 26.39 16.13
C ALA A 218 6.43 26.03 14.65
N VAL A 219 6.03 24.79 14.40
CA VAL A 219 5.65 24.28 13.09
C VAL A 219 4.14 24.16 13.03
N LEU A 220 3.52 24.76 12.01
CA LEU A 220 2.08 24.70 11.76
C LEU A 220 1.82 24.14 10.36
N THR A 221 1.14 23.01 10.30
CA THR A 221 0.66 22.42 9.05
C THR A 221 -0.85 22.61 8.97
N ILE A 222 -1.32 23.14 7.85
CA ILE A 222 -2.75 23.37 7.58
C ILE A 222 -3.13 22.55 6.35
N SER A 223 -4.08 21.64 6.51
CA SER A 223 -4.44 20.64 5.51
C SER A 223 -5.96 20.40 5.46
N GLY A 224 -6.38 19.48 4.58
CA GLY A 224 -7.78 19.21 4.30
C GLY A 224 -8.48 20.42 3.67
N ASN A 225 -9.67 20.73 4.18
CA ASN A 225 -10.51 21.86 3.80
C ASN A 225 -10.50 22.97 4.86
N SER A 226 -9.39 23.10 5.62
CA SER A 226 -9.27 24.10 6.68
C SER A 226 -9.47 25.53 6.16
N ILE A 227 -10.11 26.38 6.97
CA ILE A 227 -10.46 27.75 6.60
C ILE A 227 -10.04 28.73 7.71
N ILE A 228 -9.20 29.72 7.39
CA ILE A 228 -8.84 30.82 8.28
C ILE A 228 -9.48 32.09 7.74
N LYS A 229 -10.54 32.59 8.40
CA LYS A 229 -11.35 33.67 7.84
C LYS A 229 -11.81 34.76 8.78
N ASN A 230 -12.02 35.97 8.25
CA ASN A 230 -12.61 37.10 8.98
C ASN A 230 -11.88 37.47 10.28
N ASN A 231 -10.61 37.09 10.42
CA ASN A 231 -9.85 37.40 11.61
C ASN A 231 -9.21 38.78 11.48
N ILE A 232 -9.05 39.46 12.62
CA ILE A 232 -8.53 40.83 12.68
C ILE A 232 -7.33 40.88 13.63
N ALA A 233 -6.14 41.25 13.14
CA ALA A 233 -5.00 41.37 14.05
C ALA A 233 -5.18 42.60 14.98
N LYS A 234 -5.49 43.77 14.41
CA LYS A 234 -5.75 45.01 15.18
C LYS A 234 -7.02 45.69 14.68
N SER A 235 -8.01 45.85 15.56
CA SER A 235 -9.35 46.35 15.21
C SER A 235 -9.54 47.87 15.27
N LYS A 236 -8.73 48.57 16.08
CA LYS A 236 -8.67 50.03 16.22
C LYS A 236 -7.40 50.41 17.00
N GLY A 237 -6.97 51.67 16.95
CA GLY A 237 -5.92 52.22 17.82
C GLY A 237 -4.77 52.89 17.08
N THR A 238 -3.62 53.05 17.75
CA THR A 238 -2.42 53.73 17.19
C THR A 238 -1.32 52.79 16.74
N ALA A 239 -1.40 51.50 17.09
CA ALA A 239 -0.39 50.50 16.73
C ALA A 239 -0.77 49.72 15.46
N SER A 240 0.18 48.95 14.93
CA SER A 240 0.04 48.16 13.71
C SER A 240 -0.57 46.78 13.98
N GLY A 241 -1.14 46.22 12.92
CA GLY A 241 -1.57 44.83 12.85
C GLY A 241 -0.70 44.04 11.89
N TYR A 242 -0.40 42.80 12.25
CA TYR A 242 0.47 41.90 11.52
C TYR A 242 -0.20 40.54 11.36
N GLY A 243 -0.45 40.09 10.13
CA GLY A 243 -1.06 38.79 9.87
C GLY A 243 -2.52 38.77 10.33
N GLY A 244 -3.45 39.27 9.51
CA GLY A 244 -4.87 39.24 9.88
C GLY A 244 -5.33 37.82 10.18
N GLY A 245 -4.97 36.87 9.32
CA GLY A 245 -5.18 35.44 9.53
C GLY A 245 -4.07 34.85 10.39
N ILE A 246 -2.84 34.84 9.86
CA ILE A 246 -1.69 34.13 10.46
C ILE A 246 -0.50 35.08 10.60
N TYR A 247 0.12 35.09 11.77
CA TYR A 247 1.45 35.65 11.98
C TYR A 247 2.44 34.53 12.27
N ASN A 248 3.48 34.41 11.44
CA ASN A 248 4.55 33.44 11.59
C ASN A 248 5.88 34.14 11.86
N ARG A 249 6.55 33.74 12.95
CA ARG A 249 7.89 34.25 13.27
C ARG A 249 8.78 33.17 13.85
N SER A 250 10.00 33.06 13.34
CA SER A 250 11.00 32.07 13.77
C SER A 250 10.46 30.64 13.77
N GLY A 251 9.46 30.36 12.94
CA GLY A 251 8.75 29.09 12.82
C GLY A 251 8.44 28.77 11.37
N SER A 252 7.76 27.65 11.14
CA SER A 252 7.41 27.17 9.80
C SER A 252 5.91 27.02 9.65
N VAL A 253 5.35 27.52 8.55
CA VAL A 253 3.95 27.31 8.16
C VAL A 253 3.87 26.56 6.84
N PHE A 254 3.11 25.48 6.80
CA PHE A 254 2.87 24.67 5.61
C PHE A 254 1.38 24.71 5.25
N ILE A 255 1.05 25.23 4.07
CA ILE A 255 -0.31 25.31 3.55
C ILE A 255 -0.47 24.26 2.45
N ASN A 256 -1.34 23.30 2.70
CA ASN A 256 -1.57 22.12 1.86
C ASN A 256 -3.06 21.94 1.54
N GLY A 257 -3.35 21.05 0.59
CA GLY A 257 -4.72 20.66 0.25
C GLY A 257 -5.57 21.82 -0.29
N ASN A 258 -6.84 21.85 0.12
CA ASN A 258 -7.83 22.84 -0.30
C ASN A 258 -7.96 23.98 0.73
N THR A 259 -6.90 24.26 1.49
CA THR A 259 -6.91 25.29 2.55
C THR A 259 -7.31 26.66 2.01
N ARG A 260 -8.13 27.41 2.75
CA ARG A 260 -8.59 28.75 2.38
C ARG A 260 -8.23 29.78 3.47
N ILE A 261 -7.51 30.83 3.11
CA ILE A 261 -7.23 31.98 3.99
C ILE A 261 -7.95 33.18 3.39
N GLU A 262 -9.06 33.59 4.00
CA GLU A 262 -9.98 34.52 3.35
C GLU A 262 -10.46 35.68 4.21
N ASN A 263 -10.59 36.86 3.61
CA ASN A 263 -11.21 38.04 4.23
C ASN A 263 -10.61 38.45 5.59
N ASN A 264 -9.35 38.10 5.84
CA ASN A 264 -8.66 38.51 7.07
C ASN A 264 -8.13 39.94 6.92
N THR A 265 -8.07 40.67 8.04
CA THR A 265 -7.59 42.05 8.07
C THR A 265 -6.46 42.22 9.08
N ALA A 266 -5.29 42.70 8.64
CA ALA A 266 -4.20 42.96 9.59
C ALA A 266 -4.53 44.21 10.44
N SER A 267 -4.73 45.36 9.81
CA SER A 267 -5.09 46.61 10.48
C SER A 267 -6.44 47.14 10.00
N HIS A 268 -7.42 47.16 10.89
CA HIS A 268 -8.74 47.75 10.67
C HIS A 268 -8.84 49.08 11.43
N LEU A 269 -9.14 50.19 10.73
CA LEU A 269 -9.35 51.53 11.31
C LEU A 269 -8.24 52.00 12.26
N CYS A 270 -7.00 51.53 12.04
CA CYS A 270 -5.82 51.87 12.85
C CYS A 270 -5.12 53.12 12.31
N LYS A 271 -4.51 53.91 13.20
CA LYS A 271 -3.65 55.05 12.84
C LYS A 271 -2.20 54.63 12.52
N SER A 272 -2.00 53.41 12.05
CA SER A 272 -0.70 52.84 11.67
C SER A 272 -0.85 51.89 10.46
N SER A 273 0.27 51.50 9.88
CA SER A 273 0.36 50.60 8.73
C SER A 273 -0.10 49.17 9.04
N GLY A 274 -0.56 48.47 8.00
CA GLY A 274 -0.96 47.07 8.07
C GLY A 274 -0.02 46.15 7.29
N TYR A 275 0.21 44.94 7.81
CA TYR A 275 1.25 44.04 7.34
C TYR A 275 0.71 42.61 7.19
N GLY A 276 0.58 42.10 5.96
CA GLY A 276 0.12 40.74 5.69
C GLY A 276 -1.35 40.55 6.05
N GLY A 277 -2.28 40.92 5.17
CA GLY A 277 -3.71 40.80 5.45
C GLY A 277 -4.11 39.36 5.76
N GLY A 278 -3.69 38.41 4.91
CA GLY A 278 -3.82 36.99 5.17
C GLY A 278 -2.71 36.50 6.12
N ILE A 279 -1.46 36.59 5.65
CA ILE A 279 -0.29 36.04 6.33
C ILE A 279 0.80 37.08 6.47
N CYS A 280 1.43 37.14 7.64
CA CYS A 280 2.67 37.88 7.87
C CYS A 280 3.76 36.92 8.32
N ASN A 281 4.74 36.69 7.44
CA ASN A 281 5.86 35.76 7.60
C ASN A 281 7.15 36.55 7.81
N VAL A 282 7.70 36.55 9.03
CA VAL A 282 8.79 37.48 9.38
C VAL A 282 9.86 36.88 10.29
N GLY A 283 11.11 37.23 10.03
CA GLY A 283 12.23 36.98 10.93
C GLY A 283 13.18 35.88 10.45
N SER A 284 14.34 35.78 11.11
CA SER A 284 15.37 34.80 10.78
C SER A 284 14.89 33.36 10.97
N GLU A 285 15.27 32.48 10.05
CA GLU A 285 14.88 31.06 10.04
C GLU A 285 13.36 30.81 9.95
N THR A 286 12.60 31.80 9.48
CA THR A 286 11.14 31.69 9.31
C THR A 286 10.84 31.18 7.91
N GLU A 287 9.96 30.19 7.80
CA GLU A 287 9.62 29.53 6.54
C GLU A 287 8.11 29.50 6.32
N LEU A 288 7.69 29.83 5.10
CA LEU A 288 6.33 29.63 4.62
C LEU A 288 6.38 28.80 3.35
N VAL A 289 5.64 27.69 3.32
CA VAL A 289 5.50 26.82 2.16
C VAL A 289 4.03 26.71 1.79
N ILE A 290 3.70 27.11 0.56
CA ILE A 290 2.35 27.00 0.00
C ILE A 290 2.38 25.99 -1.14
N ASN A 291 2.02 24.75 -0.83
CA ASN A 291 1.94 23.66 -1.80
C ASN A 291 0.61 23.68 -2.57
N GLY A 292 -0.44 24.21 -1.94
CA GLY A 292 -1.79 24.31 -2.49
C GLY A 292 -2.66 25.30 -1.70
N GLY A 293 -3.92 25.46 -2.11
CA GLY A 293 -4.90 26.28 -1.41
C GLY A 293 -5.08 27.69 -1.98
N THR A 294 -5.96 28.46 -1.36
CA THR A 294 -6.36 29.80 -1.83
C THR A 294 -6.20 30.86 -0.74
N ILE A 295 -5.53 31.98 -1.06
CA ILE A 295 -5.46 33.19 -0.25
C ILE A 295 -6.31 34.26 -0.95
N ASP A 296 -7.51 34.54 -0.42
CA ASP A 296 -8.55 35.31 -1.12
C ASP A 296 -9.08 36.51 -0.32
N GLY A 297 -9.20 37.68 -0.93
CA GLY A 297 -9.95 38.80 -0.33
C GLY A 297 -9.36 39.37 0.96
N ASN A 298 -8.11 39.07 1.30
CA ASN A 298 -7.49 39.55 2.53
C ASN A 298 -7.01 41.00 2.38
N THR A 299 -7.05 41.77 3.46
CA THR A 299 -6.69 43.20 3.46
C THR A 299 -5.61 43.52 4.48
N ALA A 300 -4.46 44.05 4.06
CA ALA A 300 -3.43 44.43 5.04
C ALA A 300 -3.85 45.68 5.84
N LEU A 301 -4.27 46.75 5.15
CA LEU A 301 -4.76 47.97 5.78
C LEU A 301 -6.16 48.34 5.28
N ASN A 302 -7.15 48.18 6.16
CA ASN A 302 -8.53 48.57 5.95
C ASN A 302 -8.84 49.86 6.74
N ASN A 303 -8.62 51.02 6.13
CA ASN A 303 -8.87 52.32 6.72
C ASN A 303 -9.29 53.40 5.70
N PRO A 304 -10.54 53.35 5.18
CA PRO A 304 -11.01 54.26 4.14
C PRO A 304 -11.21 55.71 4.60
N ASP A 305 -11.42 55.94 5.91
CA ASP A 305 -11.91 57.22 6.46
C ASP A 305 -10.80 58.19 6.93
N THR A 306 -9.52 57.86 6.75
CA THR A 306 -8.45 58.69 7.33
C THR A 306 -8.06 59.90 6.50
N THR A 307 -8.33 61.10 7.04
CA THR A 307 -7.95 62.40 6.47
C THR A 307 -6.55 62.90 6.90
N SER A 308 -5.76 62.11 7.65
CA SER A 308 -4.62 62.68 8.40
C SER A 308 -3.30 61.90 8.43
N SER A 309 -3.12 60.79 7.71
CA SER A 309 -1.80 60.14 7.63
C SER A 309 -1.69 59.18 6.45
N ALA A 310 -0.59 59.29 5.69
CA ALA A 310 -0.21 58.35 4.64
C ALA A 310 0.25 57.03 5.29
N LEU A 311 -0.71 56.14 5.53
CA LEU A 311 -0.48 54.83 6.13
C LEU A 311 -0.35 53.79 5.03
N ASN A 312 0.61 52.89 5.17
CA ASN A 312 0.93 51.96 4.12
C ASN A 312 0.36 50.57 4.40
N GLY A 313 -0.02 49.89 3.33
CA GLY A 313 -0.39 48.48 3.36
C GLY A 313 0.67 47.64 2.66
N TYR A 314 1.10 46.56 3.29
CA TYR A 314 2.12 45.65 2.75
C TYR A 314 1.56 44.24 2.67
N GLY A 315 1.44 43.68 1.47
CA GLY A 315 1.03 42.29 1.28
C GLY A 315 -0.42 42.06 1.67
N GLY A 316 -1.38 42.37 0.79
CA GLY A 316 -2.80 42.09 1.08
C GLY A 316 -3.02 40.60 1.39
N GLY A 317 -2.45 39.72 0.57
CA GLY A 317 -2.44 38.27 0.82
C GLY A 317 -1.33 37.88 1.79
N LEU A 318 -0.08 38.21 1.44
CA LEU A 318 1.12 37.77 2.15
C LEU A 318 2.15 38.90 2.27
N LEU A 319 2.67 39.12 3.48
CA LEU A 319 3.94 39.79 3.69
C LEU A 319 5.02 38.77 4.02
N ASN A 320 6.12 38.77 3.27
CA ASN A 320 7.35 38.03 3.58
C ASN A 320 8.48 39.03 3.86
N ASN A 321 9.08 38.99 5.05
CA ASN A 321 9.96 40.07 5.50
C ASN A 321 11.07 39.60 6.44
N GLN A 322 12.09 40.43 6.66
CA GLN A 322 13.15 40.25 7.66
C GLN A 322 13.87 38.89 7.51
N THR A 323 14.50 38.65 6.36
CA THR A 323 15.24 37.40 6.02
C THR A 323 14.43 36.11 6.04
N ALA A 324 13.09 36.18 6.10
CA ALA A 324 12.22 35.03 5.99
C ALA A 324 12.20 34.44 4.57
N HIS A 325 11.83 33.16 4.46
CA HIS A 325 11.71 32.45 3.19
C HIS A 325 10.25 32.09 2.90
N ALA A 326 9.81 32.34 1.67
CA ALA A 326 8.50 31.92 1.18
C ALA A 326 8.63 31.11 -0.12
N TYR A 327 7.98 29.96 -0.16
CA TYR A 327 7.94 29.02 -1.28
C TYR A 327 6.50 28.86 -1.77
N ILE A 328 6.26 29.15 -3.05
CA ILE A 328 4.94 29.12 -3.67
C ILE A 328 4.98 28.13 -4.83
N TYR A 329 4.12 27.10 -4.78
CA TYR A 329 4.08 26.00 -5.74
C TYR A 329 2.78 25.96 -6.56
N GLN A 330 2.74 25.10 -7.58
CA GLN A 330 1.73 25.06 -8.65
C GLN A 330 0.26 25.05 -8.20
N GLY A 331 -0.05 24.49 -7.02
CA GLY A 331 -1.42 24.46 -6.48
C GLY A 331 -1.88 25.73 -5.77
N ALA A 332 -1.00 26.72 -5.57
CA ALA A 332 -1.30 27.93 -4.82
C ALA A 332 -2.06 28.96 -5.68
N VAL A 333 -3.13 29.54 -5.12
CA VAL A 333 -3.89 30.65 -5.72
C VAL A 333 -3.93 31.83 -4.75
N ILE A 334 -3.45 33.00 -5.17
CA ILE A 334 -3.47 34.23 -4.36
C ILE A 334 -4.26 35.28 -5.15
N LYS A 335 -5.45 35.64 -4.70
CA LYS A 335 -6.35 36.49 -5.47
C LYS A 335 -7.18 37.48 -4.66
N ASN A 336 -7.64 38.54 -5.33
CA ASN A 336 -8.52 39.57 -4.77
C ASN A 336 -8.03 40.23 -3.47
N ASN A 337 -6.74 40.10 -3.14
CA ASN A 337 -6.22 40.64 -1.90
C ASN A 337 -5.89 42.13 -2.07
N VAL A 338 -6.06 42.91 -1.01
CA VAL A 338 -5.88 44.37 -1.02
C VAL A 338 -4.79 44.76 -0.04
N ALA A 339 -3.70 45.40 -0.49
CA ALA A 339 -2.69 45.87 0.46
C ALA A 339 -3.24 47.07 1.26
N SER A 340 -3.79 48.08 0.60
CA SER A 340 -4.33 49.28 1.26
C SER A 340 -5.60 49.80 0.58
N ASN A 341 -6.59 50.20 1.38
CA ASN A 341 -7.70 51.05 0.94
C ASN A 341 -7.68 52.44 1.62
N SER A 342 -6.55 52.81 2.23
CA SER A 342 -6.35 54.12 2.85
C SER A 342 -5.82 55.16 1.85
N LEU A 343 -5.56 56.39 2.32
CA LEU A 343 -4.91 57.43 1.52
C LEU A 343 -3.40 57.20 1.31
N GLY A 344 -2.75 56.22 1.95
CA GLY A 344 -1.31 55.97 1.73
C GLY A 344 -1.01 54.98 0.60
N SER A 345 0.25 54.53 0.51
CA SER A 345 0.71 53.61 -0.53
C SER A 345 0.31 52.17 -0.24
N GLY A 346 0.05 51.42 -1.31
CA GLY A 346 -0.02 49.97 -1.30
C GLY A 346 1.24 49.34 -1.87
N TYR A 347 1.70 48.25 -1.26
CA TYR A 347 2.84 47.46 -1.70
C TYR A 347 2.43 46.00 -1.74
N GLY A 348 2.37 45.39 -2.93
CA GLY A 348 2.07 43.97 -3.02
C GLY A 348 0.62 43.67 -2.65
N GLY A 349 -0.33 43.83 -3.56
CA GLY A 349 -1.71 43.41 -3.30
C GLY A 349 -1.77 41.93 -2.95
N GLY A 350 -1.08 41.09 -3.72
CA GLY A 350 -0.91 39.67 -3.44
C GLY A 350 0.20 39.44 -2.41
N ILE A 351 1.45 39.72 -2.80
CA ILE A 351 2.65 39.47 -2.00
C ILE A 351 3.50 40.74 -1.89
N SER A 352 3.91 41.09 -0.68
CA SER A 352 5.02 42.03 -0.44
C SER A 352 6.22 41.25 0.10
N ASN A 353 7.35 41.30 -0.59
CA ASN A 353 8.60 40.67 -0.19
C ASN A 353 9.67 41.75 0.07
N GLY A 354 10.10 41.90 1.33
CA GLY A 354 10.93 43.03 1.77
C GLY A 354 12.07 42.66 2.71
N ASN A 355 12.95 43.63 2.99
CA ASN A 355 14.07 43.56 3.96
C ASN A 355 14.80 42.22 3.97
N TYR A 356 15.47 41.91 2.87
CA TYR A 356 16.34 40.75 2.72
C TYR A 356 15.61 39.40 2.81
N ALA A 357 14.28 39.37 2.71
CA ALA A 357 13.54 38.12 2.59
C ALA A 357 13.79 37.45 1.22
N SER A 358 13.60 36.14 1.14
CA SER A 358 13.68 35.37 -0.12
C SER A 358 12.32 34.87 -0.54
N LEU A 359 11.99 35.04 -1.82
CA LEU A 359 10.77 34.55 -2.44
C LEU A 359 11.08 33.59 -3.58
N TYR A 360 10.53 32.39 -3.49
CA TYR A 360 10.65 31.32 -4.48
C TYR A 360 9.29 31.03 -5.08
N PHE A 361 9.00 31.60 -6.25
CA PHE A 361 7.76 31.41 -6.99
C PHE A 361 7.93 30.32 -8.05
N TYR A 362 7.79 29.06 -7.61
CA TYR A 362 7.97 27.87 -8.44
C TYR A 362 6.72 27.48 -9.21
N GLY A 363 5.54 27.89 -8.76
CA GLY A 363 4.28 27.70 -9.48
C GLY A 363 3.11 28.38 -8.80
N GLY A 364 1.96 28.40 -9.47
CA GLY A 364 0.69 28.89 -8.92
C GLY A 364 0.16 30.08 -9.70
N LEU A 365 -0.94 30.65 -9.22
CA LEU A 365 -1.65 31.76 -9.84
C LEU A 365 -1.77 32.94 -8.87
N ILE A 366 -1.30 34.11 -9.28
CA ILE A 366 -1.46 35.38 -8.55
C ILE A 366 -2.25 36.34 -9.44
N GLU A 367 -3.51 36.59 -9.11
CA GLU A 367 -4.41 37.37 -9.97
C GLU A 367 -5.37 38.29 -9.22
N TYR A 368 -5.81 39.36 -9.89
CA TYR A 368 -6.81 40.31 -9.36
C TYR A 368 -6.47 40.93 -8.00
N ASN A 369 -5.21 40.90 -7.59
CA ASN A 369 -4.80 41.53 -6.36
C ASN A 369 -4.57 43.02 -6.58
N VAL A 370 -4.90 43.82 -5.57
CA VAL A 370 -4.88 45.28 -5.63
C VAL A 370 -3.92 45.83 -4.57
N ALA A 371 -2.83 46.49 -4.96
CA ALA A 371 -1.97 47.12 -3.96
C ALA A 371 -2.70 48.30 -3.29
N MET A 372 -3.31 49.20 -4.07
CA MET A 372 -4.09 50.32 -3.53
C MET A 372 -5.44 50.50 -4.21
N SER A 373 -6.52 50.32 -3.45
CA SER A 373 -7.88 50.38 -3.98
C SER A 373 -8.57 51.75 -3.86
N ASN A 374 -8.01 52.66 -3.08
CA ASN A 374 -8.60 53.98 -2.84
C ASN A 374 -8.27 54.96 -3.97
N THR A 375 -9.27 55.29 -4.78
CA THR A 375 -9.14 56.21 -5.93
C THR A 375 -8.75 57.64 -5.55
N ALA A 376 -8.91 58.03 -4.27
CA ALA A 376 -8.56 59.36 -3.77
C ALA A 376 -7.11 59.46 -3.23
N SER A 377 -6.37 58.35 -3.16
CA SER A 377 -4.99 58.36 -2.67
C SER A 377 -4.06 59.17 -3.59
N PRO A 378 -3.26 60.10 -3.07
CA PRO A 378 -2.28 60.86 -3.85
C PRO A 378 -0.91 60.18 -3.96
N TYR A 379 -0.73 58.95 -3.47
CA TYR A 379 0.58 58.28 -3.41
C TYR A 379 0.72 57.18 -4.47
N ILE A 380 1.96 56.98 -4.93
CA ILE A 380 2.30 55.87 -5.83
C ILE A 380 2.17 54.56 -5.07
N SER A 381 1.58 53.55 -5.72
CA SER A 381 1.50 52.18 -5.22
C SER A 381 2.17 51.22 -6.18
N PHE A 382 2.66 50.11 -5.64
CA PHE A 382 3.63 49.25 -6.32
C PHE A 382 3.22 47.79 -6.27
N GLY A 383 3.32 47.08 -7.39
CA GLY A 383 3.18 45.62 -7.41
C GLY A 383 1.79 45.16 -6.98
N GLY A 384 0.76 45.29 -7.82
CA GLY A 384 -0.56 44.71 -7.51
C GLY A 384 -0.48 43.23 -7.18
N GLY A 385 0.28 42.46 -7.97
CA GLY A 385 0.57 41.05 -7.69
C GLY A 385 1.68 40.90 -6.64
N ILE A 386 2.91 41.25 -7.02
CA ILE A 386 4.11 41.10 -6.17
C ILE A 386 4.89 42.41 -6.08
N TYR A 387 5.19 42.85 -4.86
CA TYR A 387 6.17 43.91 -4.58
C TYR A 387 7.45 43.29 -4.02
N ILE A 388 8.60 43.70 -4.55
CA ILE A 388 9.93 43.23 -4.13
C ILE A 388 10.82 44.42 -3.79
N GLU A 389 11.30 44.46 -2.56
CA GLU A 389 12.24 45.46 -2.06
C GLU A 389 13.38 44.77 -1.31
N GLU A 390 14.62 45.13 -1.64
CA GLU A 390 15.83 44.64 -0.94
C GLU A 390 15.87 43.11 -0.74
N SER A 391 15.45 42.30 -1.72
CA SER A 391 15.39 40.84 -1.60
C SER A 391 16.77 40.17 -1.68
N ILE A 392 17.01 39.12 -0.88
CA ILE A 392 18.23 38.28 -1.04
C ILE A 392 18.11 37.46 -2.32
N ASN A 393 17.01 36.71 -2.45
CA ASN A 393 16.73 35.88 -3.62
C ASN A 393 15.29 36.11 -4.09
N PHE A 394 15.12 36.25 -5.40
CA PHE A 394 13.83 36.13 -6.05
C PHE A 394 13.96 35.14 -7.21
N GLU A 395 13.38 33.96 -7.04
CA GLU A 395 13.32 32.92 -8.07
C GLU A 395 11.90 32.84 -8.61
N TRP A 396 11.77 32.86 -9.94
CA TRP A 396 10.46 32.79 -10.60
C TRP A 396 10.54 31.85 -11.80
N HIS A 397 9.73 30.80 -11.76
CA HIS A 397 9.62 29.77 -12.80
C HIS A 397 8.39 30.04 -13.68
N GLY A 398 8.54 30.93 -14.66
CA GLY A 398 7.42 31.46 -15.47
C GLY A 398 6.62 30.46 -16.30
N SER A 399 7.04 29.19 -16.42
CA SER A 399 6.27 28.14 -17.10
C SER A 399 5.12 27.58 -16.26
N THR A 400 5.21 27.70 -14.93
CA THR A 400 4.24 27.15 -13.97
C THR A 400 3.71 28.18 -12.98
N ALA A 401 4.32 29.37 -12.95
CA ALA A 401 4.06 30.44 -12.00
C ALA A 401 3.54 31.69 -12.72
N PHE A 402 2.24 31.95 -12.60
CA PHE A 402 1.52 32.94 -13.39
C PHE A 402 1.13 34.15 -12.57
N LEU A 403 1.37 35.34 -13.13
CA LEU A 403 0.79 36.59 -12.67
C LEU A 403 -0.08 37.14 -13.80
N LYS A 404 -1.33 37.50 -13.48
CA LYS A 404 -2.22 38.16 -14.45
C LYS A 404 -3.18 39.11 -13.75
N GLU A 405 -3.53 40.19 -14.45
CA GLU A 405 -4.68 41.05 -14.10
C GLU A 405 -4.64 41.61 -12.66
N ASN A 406 -3.44 41.80 -12.10
CA ASN A 406 -3.28 42.51 -10.84
C ASN A 406 -3.20 44.02 -11.08
N ILE A 407 -3.49 44.80 -10.03
CA ILE A 407 -3.61 46.25 -10.10
C ILE A 407 -2.78 46.88 -8.98
N ALA A 408 -1.74 47.62 -9.32
CA ALA A 408 -0.96 48.37 -8.36
C ALA A 408 -1.78 49.56 -7.81
N SER A 409 -2.58 50.24 -8.63
CA SER A 409 -3.46 51.30 -8.12
C SER A 409 -4.70 51.54 -8.97
N TYR A 410 -5.85 51.76 -8.31
CA TYR A 410 -7.01 52.43 -8.94
C TYR A 410 -6.89 53.97 -8.94
N SER A 411 -5.88 54.53 -8.28
CA SER A 411 -5.46 55.93 -8.50
C SER A 411 -4.66 56.03 -9.80
N LYS A 412 -4.41 57.24 -10.31
CA LYS A 412 -3.57 57.43 -11.51
C LYS A 412 -2.06 57.18 -11.28
N LEU A 413 -1.65 56.82 -10.06
CA LEU A 413 -0.25 56.70 -9.65
C LEU A 413 0.09 55.25 -9.29
N SER A 414 0.59 54.49 -10.26
CA SER A 414 0.99 53.08 -10.10
C SER A 414 2.33 52.79 -10.77
N GLU A 415 3.04 51.80 -10.23
CA GLU A 415 4.22 51.21 -10.85
C GLU A 415 4.20 49.68 -10.73
N GLY A 416 4.36 48.97 -11.85
CA GLY A 416 4.41 47.50 -11.89
C GLY A 416 3.10 46.85 -11.45
N GLU A 417 2.08 46.84 -12.32
CA GLU A 417 0.75 46.29 -12.01
C GLU A 417 0.81 44.84 -11.49
N ASP A 418 1.49 43.95 -12.20
CA ASP A 418 1.69 42.56 -11.75
C ASP A 418 2.88 42.40 -10.81
N ILE A 419 4.01 43.05 -11.12
CA ILE A 419 5.23 42.94 -10.31
C ILE A 419 6.03 44.23 -10.30
N TYR A 420 6.55 44.59 -9.13
CA TYR A 420 7.51 45.67 -8.94
C TYR A 420 8.80 45.16 -8.27
N PRO A 421 10.01 45.58 -8.72
CA PRO A 421 10.26 46.43 -9.89
C PRO A 421 9.91 45.71 -11.19
N ASP A 422 9.47 46.47 -12.20
CA ASP A 422 9.02 45.87 -13.47
C ASP A 422 10.18 45.23 -14.24
N ASN A 423 10.16 43.90 -14.24
CA ASN A 423 11.07 43.07 -15.00
C ASN A 423 10.34 42.02 -15.85
N THR A 424 9.22 42.44 -16.45
CA THR A 424 8.32 41.55 -17.21
C THR A 424 8.06 42.00 -18.65
N TYR A 425 7.61 41.06 -19.47
CA TYR A 425 6.85 41.30 -20.69
C TYR A 425 5.40 40.84 -20.48
N ILE A 426 4.47 41.49 -21.15
CA ILE A 426 3.05 41.13 -21.11
C ILE A 426 2.70 40.29 -22.33
N VAL A 427 1.98 39.19 -22.08
CA VAL A 427 1.38 38.34 -23.11
C VAL A 427 -0.13 38.46 -23.03
N ASP A 428 -0.74 38.95 -24.11
CA ASP A 428 -2.19 38.90 -24.30
C ASP A 428 -2.54 37.56 -24.98
N PHE A 429 -3.17 36.65 -24.25
CA PHE A 429 -3.49 35.30 -24.73
C PHE A 429 -5.00 35.11 -24.93
N SER A 430 -5.38 34.45 -26.03
CA SER A 430 -6.75 34.02 -26.32
C SER A 430 -6.89 32.50 -26.15
N ALA A 431 -7.74 32.07 -25.24
CA ALA A 431 -7.81 30.66 -24.80
C ALA A 431 -8.76 29.75 -25.57
N SER A 432 -9.72 30.30 -26.31
CA SER A 432 -10.71 29.50 -27.04
C SER A 432 -10.92 30.02 -28.45
N PHE A 433 -10.91 29.07 -29.38
CA PHE A 433 -11.15 29.26 -30.80
C PHE A 433 -11.63 27.90 -31.34
N GLY A 434 -12.44 27.89 -32.39
CA GLY A 434 -13.29 26.74 -32.72
C GLY A 434 -12.53 25.41 -32.78
N GLY A 435 -13.05 24.39 -32.09
CA GLY A 435 -12.50 23.03 -32.14
C GLY A 435 -11.37 22.71 -31.17
N PHE A 436 -10.82 23.70 -30.45
CA PHE A 436 -9.66 23.53 -29.55
C PHE A 436 -9.90 24.13 -28.16
N THR A 437 -9.22 23.57 -27.16
CA THR A 437 -9.15 24.10 -25.79
C THR A 437 -7.70 24.36 -25.39
N ALA A 438 -7.42 25.49 -24.76
CA ALA A 438 -6.11 25.78 -24.20
C ALA A 438 -5.98 25.33 -22.73
N ASP A 439 -4.77 25.04 -22.27
CA ASP A 439 -4.45 24.82 -20.84
C ASP A 439 -4.44 26.11 -20.01
N LYS A 440 -4.52 27.27 -20.68
CA LYS A 440 -4.52 28.59 -20.06
C LYS A 440 -5.79 29.33 -20.43
N GLU A 441 -6.28 30.11 -19.48
CA GLU A 441 -7.41 31.02 -19.71
C GLU A 441 -7.00 32.24 -20.53
N GLY A 442 -7.99 32.95 -21.07
CA GLY A 442 -7.72 34.20 -21.78
C GLY A 442 -7.32 35.28 -20.79
N GLY A 443 -6.43 36.20 -21.21
CA GLY A 443 -6.07 37.35 -20.39
C GLY A 443 -4.66 37.88 -20.64
N LEU A 444 -4.28 38.84 -19.80
CA LEU A 444 -2.96 39.47 -19.81
C LEU A 444 -2.05 38.79 -18.78
N TYR A 445 -1.01 38.10 -19.24
CA TYR A 445 -0.03 37.41 -18.42
C TYR A 445 1.27 38.19 -18.33
N ALA A 446 1.77 38.44 -17.13
CA ALA A 446 3.13 38.89 -16.94
C ALA A 446 4.09 37.71 -16.94
N VAL A 447 5.15 37.83 -17.74
CA VAL A 447 6.19 36.80 -17.91
C VAL A 447 7.55 37.44 -17.73
N LYS A 448 8.45 36.76 -17.03
CA LYS A 448 9.82 37.24 -16.78
C LYS A 448 10.52 37.62 -18.10
N LYS A 449 11.25 38.73 -18.13
CA LYS A 449 12.11 39.07 -19.28
C LYS A 449 13.06 37.91 -19.59
N ASP A 450 13.22 37.64 -20.88
CA ASP A 450 13.96 36.49 -21.44
C ASP A 450 13.36 35.10 -21.14
N GLY A 451 12.21 35.03 -20.48
CA GLY A 451 11.45 33.80 -20.24
C GLY A 451 10.68 33.29 -21.46
N THR A 452 10.01 32.16 -21.27
CA THR A 452 9.11 31.56 -22.25
C THR A 452 7.67 31.60 -21.75
N PHE A 453 6.74 31.78 -22.69
CA PHE A 453 5.32 31.55 -22.48
C PHE A 453 4.95 30.23 -23.14
N ASP A 454 4.72 29.22 -22.31
CA ASP A 454 4.44 27.85 -22.74
C ASP A 454 2.95 27.56 -22.55
N PHE A 455 2.30 27.01 -23.56
CA PHE A 455 0.88 26.66 -23.51
C PHE A 455 0.59 25.48 -24.45
N THR A 456 -0.52 24.80 -24.21
CA THR A 456 -0.98 23.70 -25.05
C THR A 456 -2.34 24.01 -25.65
N LEU A 457 -2.57 23.49 -26.86
CA LEU A 457 -3.87 23.52 -27.53
C LEU A 457 -4.29 22.09 -27.82
N THR A 458 -5.43 21.67 -27.27
CA THR A 458 -5.95 20.31 -27.42
C THR A 458 -7.14 20.31 -28.36
N SER A 459 -7.06 19.52 -29.44
CA SER A 459 -8.14 19.36 -30.41
C SER A 459 -9.30 18.55 -29.82
N ASN A 460 -10.54 18.88 -30.15
CA ASN A 460 -11.62 17.90 -29.99
C ASN A 460 -11.52 16.80 -31.07
N GLY A 461 -12.20 15.66 -30.87
CA GLY A 461 -12.08 14.48 -31.76
C GLY A 461 -12.38 14.74 -33.25
N ARG A 462 -13.14 15.79 -33.59
CA ARG A 462 -13.45 16.16 -34.99
C ARG A 462 -12.32 16.93 -35.68
N TYR A 463 -11.42 17.56 -34.91
CA TYR A 463 -10.30 18.39 -35.40
C TYR A 463 -8.93 17.74 -35.24
N ARG A 464 -8.85 16.46 -34.89
CA ARG A 464 -7.59 15.76 -34.62
C ARG A 464 -6.56 15.75 -35.75
N ARG A 465 -6.96 15.99 -37.02
CA ARG A 465 -6.06 16.08 -38.19
C ARG A 465 -5.87 17.51 -38.66
N VAL A 466 -6.30 18.48 -37.85
CA VAL A 466 -6.17 19.91 -38.10
C VAL A 466 -5.14 20.46 -37.12
N ALA A 467 -4.06 21.04 -37.65
CA ALA A 467 -3.11 21.78 -36.83
C ALA A 467 -3.57 23.24 -36.67
N PRO A 468 -3.70 23.77 -35.45
CA PRO A 468 -4.12 25.15 -35.25
C PRO A 468 -3.02 26.13 -35.69
N ILE A 469 -3.45 27.28 -36.24
CA ILE A 469 -2.54 28.37 -36.62
C ILE A 469 -2.43 29.30 -35.41
N VAL A 470 -1.23 29.41 -34.83
CA VAL A 470 -0.99 30.35 -33.73
C VAL A 470 -0.30 31.59 -34.28
N LYS A 471 -1.00 32.73 -34.32
CA LYS A 471 -0.41 34.02 -34.69
C LYS A 471 0.12 34.76 -33.48
N VAL A 472 1.34 35.27 -33.58
CA VAL A 472 1.95 36.20 -32.63
C VAL A 472 1.99 37.58 -33.28
N ASN A 473 1.39 38.57 -32.62
CA ASN A 473 1.28 39.96 -33.10
C ASN A 473 0.68 40.10 -34.50
N ASN A 474 -0.16 39.16 -34.93
CA ASN A 474 -0.73 39.04 -36.28
C ASN A 474 0.26 38.84 -37.45
N ASP A 475 1.57 38.90 -37.20
CA ASP A 475 2.60 38.90 -38.25
C ASP A 475 3.40 37.59 -38.32
N TYR A 476 3.49 36.84 -37.22
CA TYR A 476 4.30 35.62 -37.14
C TYR A 476 3.47 34.39 -36.78
N VAL A 477 3.56 33.33 -37.57
CA VAL A 477 2.96 32.03 -37.24
C VAL A 477 3.94 31.23 -36.39
N LEU A 478 3.58 30.99 -35.13
CA LEU A 478 4.36 30.19 -34.18
C LEU A 478 4.14 28.70 -34.47
N PRO A 479 5.17 27.94 -34.86
CA PRO A 479 5.03 26.50 -35.04
C PRO A 479 4.89 25.77 -33.70
N PRO A 480 4.15 24.64 -33.64
CA PRO A 480 4.14 23.79 -32.46
C PRO A 480 5.54 23.18 -32.23
N LEU A 481 5.95 23.11 -30.97
CA LEU A 481 7.18 22.46 -30.53
C LEU A 481 7.09 20.94 -30.62
N SER A 482 5.92 20.38 -30.29
CA SER A 482 5.60 18.95 -30.38
C SER A 482 4.08 18.72 -30.37
N PHE A 483 3.64 17.50 -30.70
CA PHE A 483 2.25 17.07 -30.61
C PHE A 483 2.14 15.57 -30.28
N THR A 484 0.97 15.14 -29.76
CA THR A 484 0.64 13.73 -29.50
C THR A 484 0.01 13.05 -30.72
N ASP A 485 0.24 11.75 -30.91
CA ASP A 485 -0.37 10.93 -31.98
C ASP A 485 -1.54 10.08 -31.44
N ASP A 486 -2.42 10.74 -30.66
CA ASP A 486 -3.56 10.10 -30.00
C ASP A 486 -4.89 10.49 -30.68
N SER A 487 -6.00 9.88 -30.27
CA SER A 487 -7.36 10.23 -30.75
C SER A 487 -7.74 11.70 -30.48
N ILE A 488 -7.07 12.31 -29.50
CA ILE A 488 -7.08 13.74 -29.17
C ILE A 488 -5.65 14.25 -29.30
N VAL A 489 -5.42 15.18 -30.23
CA VAL A 489 -4.09 15.75 -30.46
C VAL A 489 -3.89 16.97 -29.57
N THR A 490 -2.82 16.98 -28.79
CA THR A 490 -2.39 18.13 -28.00
C THR A 490 -1.12 18.72 -28.59
N PHE A 491 -1.17 19.97 -28.99
CA PHE A 491 -0.06 20.73 -29.54
C PHE A 491 0.60 21.56 -28.45
N LEU A 492 1.91 21.39 -28.25
CA LEU A 492 2.70 22.20 -27.31
C LEU A 492 3.31 23.39 -28.06
N TYR A 493 3.14 24.59 -27.51
CA TYR A 493 3.75 25.82 -28.01
C TYR A 493 4.64 26.44 -26.94
N SER A 494 5.72 27.08 -27.38
CA SER A 494 6.62 27.83 -26.52
C SER A 494 7.08 29.09 -27.25
N LEU A 495 6.81 30.25 -26.66
CA LEU A 495 7.23 31.54 -27.19
C LEU A 495 8.27 32.16 -26.26
N LYS A 496 9.51 32.34 -26.74
CA LYS A 496 10.50 33.16 -26.03
C LYS A 496 10.18 34.64 -26.21
N LEU A 497 10.05 35.37 -25.11
CA LEU A 497 9.61 36.77 -25.15
C LEU A 497 10.76 37.76 -25.18
N THR A 498 10.66 38.72 -26.11
CA THR A 498 11.59 39.86 -26.24
C THR A 498 10.87 41.21 -26.21
N ALA A 499 9.53 41.21 -26.23
CA ALA A 499 8.66 42.37 -26.16
C ALA A 499 7.23 41.93 -25.79
N LEU A 500 6.33 42.91 -25.59
CA LEU A 500 4.90 42.65 -25.49
C LEU A 500 4.41 41.85 -26.70
N SER A 501 3.61 40.82 -26.45
CA SER A 501 3.16 39.88 -27.48
C SER A 501 1.68 39.56 -27.34
N SER A 502 0.94 39.56 -28.45
CA SER A 502 -0.43 39.08 -28.54
C SER A 502 -0.45 37.72 -29.24
N ILE A 503 -0.94 36.69 -28.57
CA ILE A 503 -1.05 35.33 -29.11
C ILE A 503 -2.52 35.07 -29.45
N ARG A 504 -2.79 34.79 -30.72
CA ARG A 504 -4.11 34.51 -31.28
C ARG A 504 -4.08 33.17 -32.00
N PRO A 505 -4.51 32.10 -31.32
CA PRO A 505 -4.81 30.86 -32.00
C PRO A 505 -6.03 31.01 -32.92
N GLU A 506 -5.93 30.47 -34.12
CA GLU A 506 -6.94 30.53 -35.17
C GLU A 506 -7.13 29.14 -35.81
N LEU A 507 -8.35 28.91 -36.31
CA LEU A 507 -8.65 27.76 -37.16
C LEU A 507 -8.08 28.00 -38.56
N PRO A 508 -7.30 27.06 -39.13
CA PRO A 508 -6.96 27.11 -40.54
C PRO A 508 -8.20 26.90 -41.42
N ASP A 509 -8.08 27.15 -42.72
CA ASP A 509 -9.05 26.67 -43.70
C ASP A 509 -9.15 25.15 -43.61
N VAL A 510 -10.37 24.63 -43.56
CA VAL A 510 -10.67 23.19 -43.44
C VAL A 510 -11.70 22.76 -44.49
N HIS A 511 -11.56 21.52 -44.96
CA HIS A 511 -12.61 20.80 -45.68
C HIS A 511 -13.34 19.85 -44.74
N ILE A 512 -14.56 19.50 -45.13
CA ILE A 512 -15.46 18.63 -44.36
C ILE A 512 -15.56 17.28 -45.06
N VAL A 513 -15.26 16.21 -44.33
CA VAL A 513 -15.58 14.82 -44.70
C VAL A 513 -16.73 14.37 -43.80
N THR A 514 -17.90 14.22 -44.40
CA THR A 514 -19.12 13.80 -43.69
C THR A 514 -19.30 12.31 -43.81
N PHE A 515 -19.39 11.62 -42.67
CA PHE A 515 -19.79 10.22 -42.60
C PHE A 515 -21.28 10.14 -42.28
N ASP A 516 -22.02 9.34 -43.04
CA ASP A 516 -23.36 8.95 -42.63
C ASP A 516 -23.31 8.07 -41.36
N GLU A 517 -24.45 7.86 -40.73
CA GLU A 517 -24.55 6.89 -39.63
C GLU A 517 -24.11 5.51 -40.11
N ALA A 518 -23.27 4.84 -39.31
CA ALA A 518 -22.77 3.53 -39.68
C ALA A 518 -23.95 2.53 -39.76
N PRO A 519 -23.98 1.64 -40.76
CA PRO A 519 -24.94 0.54 -40.79
C PRO A 519 -24.87 -0.30 -39.51
N VAL A 520 -25.98 -0.96 -39.17
CA VAL A 520 -26.02 -1.95 -38.09
C VAL A 520 -24.87 -2.96 -38.32
N ASP A 521 -24.12 -3.26 -37.27
CA ASP A 521 -22.93 -4.12 -37.27
C ASP A 521 -21.65 -3.58 -37.92
N VAL A 522 -21.61 -2.28 -38.23
CA VAL A 522 -20.43 -1.57 -38.72
C VAL A 522 -20.08 -0.42 -37.77
N SER A 523 -18.78 -0.15 -37.59
CA SER A 523 -18.30 0.99 -36.80
C SER A 523 -17.16 1.72 -37.50
N TYR A 524 -16.97 2.99 -37.14
CA TYR A 524 -15.84 3.83 -37.54
C TYR A 524 -14.85 3.94 -36.37
N PRO A 525 -13.87 3.02 -36.22
CA PRO A 525 -12.97 3.04 -35.05
C PRO A 525 -12.09 4.29 -35.03
N THR A 526 -11.81 4.80 -36.23
CA THR A 526 -10.98 5.96 -36.39
C THR A 526 -11.79 7.22 -36.58
N HIS A 527 -13.11 7.32 -36.74
CA HIS A 527 -13.73 8.65 -36.89
C HIS A 527 -15.14 8.63 -36.31
N LEU A 528 -15.71 9.80 -36.06
CA LEU A 528 -17.10 9.88 -35.63
C LEU A 528 -18.02 9.97 -36.85
N ALA A 529 -19.23 9.44 -36.74
CA ALA A 529 -20.29 9.76 -37.69
C ALA A 529 -20.56 11.28 -37.70
N GLY A 530 -20.99 11.81 -38.84
CA GLY A 530 -21.14 13.24 -39.08
C GLY A 530 -19.87 13.91 -39.61
N GLU A 531 -19.73 15.21 -39.33
CA GLU A 531 -18.68 16.06 -39.90
C GLU A 531 -17.31 15.83 -39.22
N ASN A 532 -16.29 15.54 -40.04
CA ASN A 532 -14.88 15.48 -39.66
C ASN A 532 -14.09 16.51 -40.49
N TYR A 533 -13.13 17.20 -39.86
CA TYR A 533 -12.42 18.31 -40.50
C TYR A 533 -10.97 17.93 -40.85
N ILE A 534 -10.49 18.40 -42.00
CA ILE A 534 -9.13 18.18 -42.49
C ILE A 534 -8.57 19.41 -43.20
N THR A 535 -7.27 19.64 -43.08
CA THR A 535 -6.56 20.70 -43.83
C THR A 535 -6.53 20.37 -45.34
N PRO A 536 -6.81 21.33 -46.23
CA PRO A 536 -6.71 21.16 -47.68
C PRO A 536 -5.37 20.56 -48.13
N GLY A 537 -5.40 19.55 -49.00
CA GLY A 537 -4.22 18.91 -49.57
C GLY A 537 -3.65 17.73 -48.77
N ASN A 538 -4.18 17.45 -47.57
CA ASN A 538 -3.81 16.28 -46.78
C ASN A 538 -4.64 15.04 -47.15
N THR A 539 -4.11 13.85 -46.84
CA THR A 539 -4.84 12.59 -46.98
C THR A 539 -5.74 12.32 -45.76
N PHE A 540 -6.96 11.88 -46.03
CA PHE A 540 -7.94 11.48 -45.03
C PHE A 540 -8.04 9.95 -44.99
N ASP A 541 -7.37 9.34 -44.01
CA ASP A 541 -7.42 7.88 -43.81
C ASP A 541 -8.49 7.52 -42.77
N PHE A 542 -9.28 6.49 -43.06
CA PHE A 542 -10.29 5.98 -42.14
C PHE A 542 -10.37 4.46 -42.14
N MET A 543 -10.81 3.91 -41.02
CA MET A 543 -11.05 2.49 -40.82
C MET A 543 -12.54 2.20 -40.70
N LEU A 544 -12.94 1.07 -41.27
CA LEU A 544 -14.25 0.48 -41.09
C LEU A 544 -14.06 -0.87 -40.40
N LYS A 545 -14.77 -1.10 -39.28
CA LYS A 545 -14.69 -2.36 -38.54
C LYS A 545 -16.04 -3.05 -38.49
N MET A 546 -16.04 -4.30 -38.94
CA MET A 546 -17.19 -5.19 -39.01
C MET A 546 -17.39 -5.94 -37.67
N ASN A 547 -18.64 -6.16 -37.27
CA ASN A 547 -18.98 -7.06 -36.18
C ASN A 547 -18.69 -8.53 -36.55
N SER A 548 -18.54 -9.38 -35.55
CA SER A 548 -18.24 -10.81 -35.68
C SER A 548 -19.30 -11.59 -36.47
N ASN A 549 -20.52 -11.08 -36.64
CA ASN A 549 -21.60 -11.79 -37.33
C ASN A 549 -21.70 -11.46 -38.84
N VAL A 550 -20.97 -10.45 -39.32
CA VAL A 550 -21.09 -9.93 -40.70
C VAL A 550 -19.75 -9.77 -41.44
N TYR A 551 -18.61 -10.12 -40.83
CA TYR A 551 -17.28 -9.86 -41.42
C TYR A 551 -16.95 -10.64 -42.70
N TYR A 552 -17.77 -11.64 -43.05
CA TYR A 552 -17.70 -12.36 -44.31
C TYR A 552 -18.38 -11.62 -45.47
N VAL A 553 -19.15 -10.59 -45.15
CA VAL A 553 -19.80 -9.69 -46.11
C VAL A 553 -18.87 -8.51 -46.35
N THR A 554 -18.58 -8.23 -47.62
CA THR A 554 -17.72 -7.09 -47.96
C THR A 554 -18.58 -5.81 -47.97
N PRO A 555 -18.25 -4.80 -47.15
CA PRO A 555 -18.97 -3.53 -47.14
C PRO A 555 -18.69 -2.76 -48.44
N THR A 556 -19.72 -2.13 -48.99
CA THR A 556 -19.59 -1.19 -50.10
C THR A 556 -19.45 0.22 -49.53
N VAL A 557 -18.36 0.90 -49.85
CA VAL A 557 -18.12 2.29 -49.44
C VAL A 557 -18.17 3.19 -50.66
N THR A 558 -19.02 4.22 -50.61
CA THR A 558 -19.12 5.25 -51.65
C THR A 558 -18.60 6.59 -51.11
N VAL A 559 -17.94 7.33 -51.99
CA VAL A 559 -17.55 8.73 -51.76
C VAL A 559 -18.13 9.56 -52.88
N ASP A 560 -18.98 10.54 -52.54
CA ASP A 560 -19.75 11.34 -53.50
C ASP A 560 -20.43 10.46 -54.58
N ASP A 561 -21.16 9.43 -54.13
CA ASP A 561 -21.83 8.41 -54.95
C ASP A 561 -20.93 7.48 -55.79
N ARG A 562 -19.60 7.52 -55.59
CA ARG A 562 -18.65 6.63 -56.30
C ARG A 562 -18.07 5.56 -55.38
N VAL A 563 -18.18 4.30 -55.78
CA VAL A 563 -17.60 3.18 -55.03
C VAL A 563 -16.08 3.30 -55.00
N ILE A 564 -15.51 3.20 -53.79
CA ILE A 564 -14.07 3.13 -53.57
C ILE A 564 -13.67 1.77 -53.01
N LEU A 565 -12.47 1.32 -53.37
CA LEU A 565 -11.90 0.09 -52.85
C LEU A 565 -11.07 0.38 -51.59
N PRO A 566 -11.01 -0.57 -50.63
CA PRO A 566 -10.13 -0.44 -49.49
C PRO A 566 -8.67 -0.33 -49.97
N SER A 567 -7.92 0.60 -49.37
CA SER A 567 -6.49 0.74 -49.60
C SER A 567 -5.68 -0.40 -49.00
N ASP A 568 -6.18 -0.98 -47.91
CA ASP A 568 -5.59 -2.15 -47.24
C ASP A 568 -6.63 -2.87 -46.35
N LYS A 569 -6.30 -4.06 -45.85
CA LYS A 569 -7.09 -4.81 -44.87
C LYS A 569 -6.19 -5.22 -43.70
N LYS A 570 -6.44 -4.63 -42.52
CA LYS A 570 -5.61 -4.83 -41.31
C LYS A 570 -5.77 -6.24 -40.72
N ASP A 571 -7.01 -6.74 -40.73
CA ASP A 571 -7.40 -8.09 -40.31
C ASP A 571 -8.71 -8.48 -41.01
N GLU A 572 -9.22 -9.69 -40.76
CA GLU A 572 -10.44 -10.20 -41.40
C GLU A 572 -11.68 -9.31 -41.24
N LYS A 573 -11.71 -8.42 -40.24
CA LYS A 573 -12.86 -7.58 -39.86
C LYS A 573 -12.65 -6.09 -40.12
N THR A 574 -11.44 -5.66 -40.50
CA THR A 574 -11.06 -4.25 -40.47
C THR A 574 -10.50 -3.79 -41.81
N TYR A 575 -11.26 -2.91 -42.47
CA TYR A 575 -10.94 -2.34 -43.77
C TYR A 575 -10.36 -0.94 -43.61
N MET A 576 -9.33 -0.63 -44.38
CA MET A 576 -8.70 0.70 -44.41
C MET A 576 -9.02 1.40 -45.73
N TYR A 577 -9.32 2.67 -45.66
CA TYR A 577 -9.59 3.55 -46.80
C TYR A 577 -8.74 4.80 -46.67
N SER A 578 -8.34 5.36 -47.81
CA SER A 578 -7.57 6.59 -47.89
C SER A 578 -8.13 7.48 -48.98
N LEU A 579 -8.39 8.74 -48.63
CA LEU A 579 -8.90 9.77 -49.54
C LEU A 579 -7.84 10.85 -49.70
N THR A 580 -7.59 11.30 -50.93
CA THR A 580 -6.66 12.42 -51.20
C THR A 580 -7.49 13.66 -51.49
N GLU A 581 -7.51 14.62 -50.57
CA GLU A 581 -8.56 15.63 -50.57
C GLU A 581 -8.12 17.06 -50.92
N THR A 582 -8.89 17.68 -51.82
CA THR A 582 -8.82 19.11 -52.15
C THR A 582 -10.17 19.82 -52.01
N ASP A 583 -11.26 19.13 -51.67
CA ASP A 583 -12.62 19.68 -51.46
C ASP A 583 -13.43 18.87 -50.40
N ASN A 584 -14.72 19.22 -50.19
CA ASN A 584 -15.60 18.53 -49.22
C ASN A 584 -16.11 17.19 -49.77
N LYS A 585 -16.25 16.17 -48.91
CA LYS A 585 -16.68 14.80 -49.27
C LYS A 585 -17.81 14.26 -48.42
N ASN A 586 -18.65 13.42 -49.02
CA ASN A 586 -19.61 12.58 -48.31
C ASN A 586 -19.25 11.10 -48.46
N VAL A 587 -19.11 10.39 -47.33
CA VAL A 587 -18.80 8.95 -47.26
C VAL A 587 -20.03 8.20 -46.78
N GLN A 588 -20.50 7.25 -47.60
CA GLN A 588 -21.59 6.35 -47.24
C GLN A 588 -21.12 4.90 -47.24
N VAL A 589 -21.72 4.10 -46.36
CA VAL A 589 -21.41 2.67 -46.22
C VAL A 589 -22.70 1.88 -46.36
N THR A 590 -22.69 0.88 -47.23
CA THR A 590 -23.81 -0.05 -47.43
C THR A 590 -23.34 -1.48 -47.22
N LEU A 591 -24.17 -2.29 -46.55
CA LEU A 591 -23.92 -3.70 -46.30
C LEU A 591 -25.13 -4.53 -46.75
N LEU A 592 -24.91 -5.53 -47.63
CA LEU A 592 -25.96 -6.38 -48.20
C LEU A 592 -25.72 -7.85 -47.82
N TYR A 593 -26.66 -8.44 -47.08
CA TYR A 593 -26.58 -9.83 -46.61
C TYR A 593 -27.96 -10.50 -46.57
N ARG A 594 -28.00 -11.84 -46.49
CA ARG A 594 -29.19 -12.65 -46.19
C ARG A 594 -28.97 -13.49 -44.92
N ASP A 595 -30.06 -13.92 -44.30
CA ASP A 595 -30.05 -14.65 -43.04
C ASP A 595 -30.12 -16.16 -43.25
N VAL A 596 -29.17 -16.91 -42.68
CA VAL A 596 -29.17 -18.38 -42.65
C VAL A 596 -29.18 -18.85 -41.20
N THR A 597 -30.11 -19.74 -40.86
CA THR A 597 -30.22 -20.28 -39.50
C THR A 597 -29.54 -21.64 -39.40
N PHE A 598 -28.61 -21.75 -38.46
CA PHE A 598 -28.02 -23.01 -38.03
C PHE A 598 -28.60 -23.43 -36.69
N PRO A 599 -28.99 -24.70 -36.53
CA PRO A 599 -29.55 -25.21 -35.29
C PRO A 599 -28.42 -25.38 -34.27
N ASP A 600 -28.82 -25.67 -33.03
CA ASP A 600 -27.89 -26.20 -32.05
C ASP A 600 -27.23 -27.46 -32.61
N LEU A 601 -25.90 -27.50 -32.56
CA LEU A 601 -25.12 -28.59 -33.11
C LEU A 601 -25.26 -29.84 -32.22
N PRO A 602 -25.32 -31.05 -32.79
CA PRO A 602 -25.21 -32.28 -32.02
C PRO A 602 -23.93 -32.29 -31.18
N GLU A 603 -23.98 -32.97 -30.05
CA GLU A 603 -22.84 -33.13 -29.14
C GLU A 603 -21.60 -33.62 -29.91
N GLY A 604 -20.47 -32.96 -29.66
CA GLY A 604 -19.19 -33.26 -30.31
C GLY A 604 -19.06 -32.87 -31.78
N VAL A 605 -20.03 -32.15 -32.36
CA VAL A 605 -19.92 -31.53 -33.68
C VAL A 605 -19.66 -30.03 -33.52
N PHE A 606 -18.60 -29.54 -34.17
CA PHE A 606 -18.18 -28.15 -34.13
C PHE A 606 -18.22 -27.56 -35.52
N LEU A 607 -18.59 -26.30 -35.58
CA LEU A 607 -18.63 -25.55 -36.81
C LEU A 607 -17.46 -24.56 -36.84
N VAL A 608 -16.63 -24.63 -37.86
CA VAL A 608 -15.38 -23.85 -37.95
C VAL A 608 -15.63 -22.44 -38.49
N THR A 609 -16.64 -22.30 -39.33
CA THR A 609 -16.86 -21.09 -40.12
C THR A 609 -17.75 -20.03 -39.46
N TYR A 610 -18.52 -20.32 -38.38
CA TYR A 610 -19.29 -19.32 -37.62
C TYR A 610 -19.85 -19.95 -36.31
N GLN A 611 -20.49 -19.14 -35.46
CA GLN A 611 -21.18 -19.60 -34.25
C GLN A 611 -22.59 -20.14 -34.60
N PRO A 612 -23.07 -21.23 -33.98
CA PRO A 612 -24.43 -21.74 -34.19
C PRO A 612 -25.49 -20.66 -33.90
N GLY A 613 -26.55 -20.60 -34.71
CA GLY A 613 -27.58 -19.57 -34.62
C GLY A 613 -27.82 -18.82 -35.95
N LEU A 614 -28.24 -17.55 -35.86
CA LEU A 614 -28.50 -16.68 -37.00
C LEU A 614 -27.19 -16.14 -37.59
N CYS A 615 -26.92 -16.44 -38.86
CA CYS A 615 -25.72 -16.00 -39.58
C CYS A 615 -26.07 -15.13 -40.79
N HIS A 616 -25.33 -14.04 -41.00
CA HIS A 616 -25.50 -13.14 -42.13
C HIS A 616 -24.48 -13.48 -43.23
N VAL A 617 -24.96 -14.04 -44.35
CA VAL A 617 -24.12 -14.47 -45.48
C VAL A 617 -24.33 -13.55 -46.70
N PRO A 618 -23.38 -13.48 -47.65
CA PRO A 618 -23.54 -12.66 -48.85
C PRO A 618 -24.85 -12.98 -49.58
N SER A 619 -25.63 -11.95 -49.93
CA SER A 619 -26.96 -12.13 -50.50
C SER A 619 -26.96 -12.72 -51.92
N ASP A 620 -25.84 -12.62 -52.64
CA ASP A 620 -25.70 -12.90 -54.08
C ASP A 620 -24.61 -13.93 -54.42
N SER A 621 -24.26 -14.82 -53.47
CA SER A 621 -23.30 -15.91 -53.72
C SER A 621 -23.61 -17.21 -52.96
N VAL A 622 -22.98 -18.31 -53.41
CA VAL A 622 -22.87 -19.57 -52.65
C VAL A 622 -22.01 -19.36 -51.39
N PHE A 623 -22.28 -20.13 -50.34
CA PHE A 623 -21.58 -20.04 -49.05
C PHE A 623 -21.08 -21.43 -48.62
N SER A 624 -19.83 -21.54 -48.16
CA SER A 624 -19.24 -22.81 -47.71
C SER A 624 -19.05 -22.82 -46.20
N PHE A 625 -19.28 -23.97 -45.56
CA PHE A 625 -19.03 -24.17 -44.13
C PHE A 625 -18.38 -25.53 -43.84
N THR A 626 -17.68 -25.65 -42.71
CA THR A 626 -16.96 -26.89 -42.34
C THR A 626 -17.36 -27.34 -40.94
N LEU A 627 -17.70 -28.63 -40.82
CA LEU A 627 -17.95 -29.30 -39.55
C LEU A 627 -16.74 -30.15 -39.14
N LEU A 628 -16.40 -30.11 -37.86
CA LEU A 628 -15.41 -30.99 -37.21
C LEU A 628 -16.12 -31.87 -36.20
N THR A 629 -15.67 -33.12 -36.03
CA THR A 629 -16.05 -33.93 -34.87
C THR A 629 -14.92 -33.99 -33.84
N ASP A 630 -15.26 -33.98 -32.54
CA ASP A 630 -14.26 -34.26 -31.51
C ASP A 630 -13.84 -35.73 -31.49
N GLU A 631 -12.84 -36.03 -30.66
CA GLU A 631 -12.32 -37.37 -30.50
C GLU A 631 -13.29 -38.39 -29.90
N PHE A 632 -14.36 -37.96 -29.23
CA PHE A 632 -15.38 -38.85 -28.64
C PHE A 632 -16.40 -39.30 -29.69
N HIS A 633 -16.55 -38.54 -30.77
CA HIS A 633 -17.51 -38.78 -31.84
C HIS A 633 -16.87 -39.06 -33.20
N ARG A 634 -15.54 -39.06 -33.28
CA ARG A 634 -14.73 -39.18 -34.51
C ARG A 634 -15.04 -40.38 -35.42
N VAL A 635 -15.65 -41.44 -34.90
CA VAL A 635 -15.99 -42.66 -35.67
C VAL A 635 -17.44 -42.69 -36.18
N VAL A 636 -18.23 -41.62 -35.97
CA VAL A 636 -19.60 -41.46 -36.46
C VAL A 636 -19.71 -40.15 -37.28
N PRO A 637 -19.93 -40.19 -38.61
CA PRO A 637 -20.01 -38.97 -39.42
C PRO A 637 -21.35 -38.22 -39.22
N PRO A 638 -21.35 -36.86 -39.21
CA PRO A 638 -22.57 -36.07 -39.12
C PRO A 638 -23.36 -36.10 -40.43
N THR A 639 -24.69 -36.14 -40.33
CA THR A 639 -25.61 -35.99 -41.46
C THR A 639 -26.12 -34.56 -41.52
N VAL A 640 -25.98 -33.89 -42.66
CA VAL A 640 -26.39 -32.49 -42.86
C VAL A 640 -27.50 -32.42 -43.89
N THR A 641 -28.55 -31.64 -43.61
CA THR A 641 -29.58 -31.30 -44.60
C THR A 641 -29.78 -29.78 -44.68
N ALA A 642 -30.00 -29.25 -45.87
CA ALA A 642 -30.39 -27.84 -46.09
C ALA A 642 -31.79 -27.81 -46.72
N ASN A 643 -32.72 -27.09 -46.12
CA ASN A 643 -34.14 -27.04 -46.52
C ASN A 643 -34.76 -28.44 -46.77
N GLY A 644 -34.34 -29.44 -46.00
CA GLY A 644 -34.80 -30.84 -46.11
C GLY A 644 -34.04 -31.72 -47.13
N ARG A 645 -33.08 -31.16 -47.88
CA ARG A 645 -32.20 -31.89 -48.81
C ARG A 645 -30.91 -32.30 -48.12
N THR A 646 -30.60 -33.59 -48.09
CA THR A 646 -29.31 -34.09 -47.56
C THR A 646 -28.14 -33.62 -48.42
N LEU A 647 -27.16 -32.99 -47.79
CA LEU A 647 -25.93 -32.53 -48.42
C LEU A 647 -24.85 -33.61 -48.31
N SER A 648 -24.08 -33.79 -49.38
CA SER A 648 -22.85 -34.57 -49.35
C SER A 648 -21.66 -33.65 -49.09
N PRO A 649 -20.67 -34.07 -48.29
CA PRO A 649 -19.47 -33.27 -48.08
C PRO A 649 -18.69 -33.13 -49.39
N SER A 650 -18.26 -31.91 -49.72
CA SER A 650 -17.57 -31.58 -50.98
C SER A 650 -16.09 -31.98 -50.97
N ALA A 651 -15.49 -32.15 -49.78
CA ALA A 651 -14.16 -32.69 -49.56
C ALA A 651 -14.00 -33.05 -48.06
N GLU A 652 -13.31 -34.16 -47.76
CA GLU A 652 -12.79 -34.46 -46.41
C GLU A 652 -11.40 -33.83 -46.29
N ASP A 653 -11.28 -32.78 -45.48
CA ASP A 653 -10.06 -31.96 -45.37
C ASP A 653 -9.17 -32.42 -44.19
N GLY A 654 -9.01 -33.74 -44.04
CA GLY A 654 -8.33 -34.41 -42.92
C GLY A 654 -9.18 -35.52 -42.29
N GLU A 655 -8.58 -36.32 -41.39
CA GLU A 655 -9.37 -37.22 -40.55
C GLU A 655 -10.30 -36.33 -39.68
N TYR A 656 -11.62 -36.44 -39.88
CA TYR A 656 -12.70 -35.82 -39.07
C TYR A 656 -13.17 -34.39 -39.43
N ALA A 657 -12.86 -33.89 -40.64
CA ALA A 657 -13.38 -32.62 -41.15
C ALA A 657 -14.29 -32.77 -42.38
N TYR A 658 -15.51 -32.23 -42.32
CA TYR A 658 -16.53 -32.36 -43.37
C TYR A 658 -16.96 -30.99 -43.89
N ARG A 659 -16.60 -30.67 -45.14
CA ARG A 659 -16.95 -29.39 -45.78
C ARG A 659 -18.26 -29.49 -46.57
N TYR A 660 -19.18 -28.54 -46.36
CA TYR A 660 -20.47 -28.45 -47.04
C TYR A 660 -20.63 -27.09 -47.74
N VAL A 661 -21.49 -27.05 -48.76
CA VAL A 661 -21.79 -25.84 -49.54
C VAL A 661 -23.29 -25.60 -49.56
N LEU A 662 -23.70 -24.37 -49.23
CA LEU A 662 -25.08 -23.87 -49.32
C LEU A 662 -25.29 -23.11 -50.63
N GLU A 663 -26.41 -23.39 -51.28
CA GLU A 663 -26.88 -22.66 -52.46
C GLU A 663 -27.53 -21.32 -52.05
N GLU A 664 -27.76 -20.44 -53.02
CA GLU A 664 -28.32 -19.09 -52.82
C GLU A 664 -29.72 -19.07 -52.18
N THR A 665 -30.39 -20.23 -52.13
CA THR A 665 -31.76 -20.39 -51.59
C THR A 665 -31.82 -21.23 -50.31
N ASP A 666 -30.66 -21.68 -49.80
CA ASP A 666 -30.58 -22.53 -48.61
C ASP A 666 -30.54 -21.68 -47.33
N ASP A 667 -31.72 -21.40 -46.76
CA ASP A 667 -31.89 -20.50 -45.60
C ASP A 667 -31.96 -21.26 -44.24
N SER A 668 -32.17 -22.58 -44.24
CA SER A 668 -32.27 -23.41 -43.03
C SER A 668 -31.45 -24.69 -43.14
N VAL A 669 -30.56 -24.94 -42.18
CA VAL A 669 -29.73 -26.15 -42.10
C VAL A 669 -30.17 -27.04 -40.93
N GLN A 670 -30.00 -28.36 -41.03
CA GLN A 670 -30.19 -29.33 -39.95
C GLN A 670 -29.01 -30.30 -39.90
N ILE A 671 -28.54 -30.65 -38.70
CA ILE A 671 -27.35 -31.49 -38.49
C ILE A 671 -27.69 -32.56 -37.44
N THR A 672 -27.43 -33.84 -37.72
CA THR A 672 -27.75 -34.98 -36.82
C THR A 672 -26.64 -36.04 -36.78
N MET A 673 -26.51 -36.78 -35.67
CA MET A 673 -25.53 -37.86 -35.47
C MET A 673 -26.13 -39.03 -34.64
N THR A 674 -25.77 -40.29 -34.89
CA THR A 674 -26.36 -41.48 -34.20
C THR A 674 -25.34 -42.60 -33.96
N GLY A 675 -25.15 -43.05 -32.71
CA GLY A 675 -24.25 -44.14 -32.29
C GLY A 675 -24.57 -44.72 -30.89
N LEU A 676 -23.91 -45.82 -30.49
CA LEU A 676 -23.95 -46.39 -29.12
C LEU A 676 -22.79 -45.85 -28.27
N THR A 677 -22.91 -45.86 -26.95
CA THR A 677 -21.92 -45.25 -26.05
C THR A 677 -21.00 -46.26 -25.36
N VAL A 678 -19.74 -45.87 -25.15
CA VAL A 678 -18.75 -46.58 -24.33
C VAL A 678 -18.17 -45.59 -23.34
N THR A 679 -18.39 -45.80 -22.05
CA THR A 679 -17.93 -44.88 -20.99
C THR A 679 -16.67 -45.44 -20.34
N PHE A 680 -15.57 -44.68 -20.44
CA PHE A 680 -14.35 -44.92 -19.67
C PHE A 680 -14.37 -44.08 -18.38
N PRO A 681 -14.02 -44.69 -17.24
CA PRO A 681 -13.99 -43.98 -15.97
C PRO A 681 -12.77 -43.07 -15.89
N GLU A 682 -12.75 -42.19 -14.89
CA GLU A 682 -11.49 -41.58 -14.45
C GLU A 682 -10.51 -42.68 -14.06
N MET A 683 -9.24 -42.53 -14.47
CA MET A 683 -8.23 -43.56 -14.23
C MET A 683 -7.80 -43.55 -12.77
N PRO A 684 -7.81 -44.70 -12.08
CA PRO A 684 -7.26 -44.78 -10.73
C PRO A 684 -5.78 -44.39 -10.71
N ALA A 685 -5.33 -43.78 -9.61
CA ALA A 685 -3.95 -43.33 -9.45
C ALA A 685 -2.95 -44.46 -9.73
N GLY A 686 -1.93 -44.16 -10.54
CA GLY A 686 -0.90 -45.12 -10.93
C GLY A 686 -1.23 -46.00 -12.15
N ILE A 687 -2.40 -45.82 -12.75
CA ILE A 687 -2.84 -46.50 -13.97
C ILE A 687 -3.16 -45.44 -15.03
N ALA A 688 -2.71 -45.63 -16.26
CA ALA A 688 -3.02 -44.78 -17.39
C ALA A 688 -3.67 -45.59 -18.52
N ASN A 689 -4.79 -45.12 -19.06
CA ASN A 689 -5.29 -45.64 -20.33
C ASN A 689 -4.54 -44.99 -21.49
N MET A 690 -3.81 -45.81 -22.23
CA MET A 690 -2.93 -45.39 -23.31
C MET A 690 -3.67 -45.13 -24.63
N THR A 691 -4.96 -45.44 -24.69
CA THR A 691 -5.74 -45.46 -25.94
C THR A 691 -6.97 -44.56 -25.93
N HIS A 692 -7.57 -44.36 -24.76
CA HIS A 692 -8.76 -43.54 -24.57
C HIS A 692 -8.57 -42.72 -23.29
N ARG A 693 -8.99 -41.46 -23.30
CA ARG A 693 -9.11 -40.68 -22.06
C ARG A 693 -10.43 -41.02 -21.37
N GLU A 694 -10.62 -40.51 -20.17
CA GLU A 694 -11.91 -40.61 -19.49
C GLU A 694 -13.03 -39.96 -20.31
N GLY A 695 -14.25 -40.50 -20.20
CA GLY A 695 -15.43 -39.98 -20.88
C GLY A 695 -16.15 -40.99 -21.75
N THR A 696 -17.22 -40.51 -22.39
CA THR A 696 -18.16 -41.33 -23.15
C THR A 696 -17.88 -41.20 -24.65
N TYR A 697 -17.51 -42.31 -25.28
CA TYR A 697 -17.22 -42.40 -26.72
C TYR A 697 -18.38 -43.00 -27.48
N TYR A 698 -18.64 -42.50 -28.68
CA TYR A 698 -19.70 -43.00 -29.55
C TYR A 698 -19.12 -43.96 -30.58
N TYR A 699 -19.71 -45.16 -30.68
CA TYR A 699 -19.30 -46.22 -31.57
C TYR A 699 -20.45 -46.73 -32.43
N PRO A 700 -20.18 -47.19 -33.67
CA PRO A 700 -21.15 -47.92 -34.45
C PRO A 700 -21.56 -49.24 -33.75
N PRO A 701 -22.85 -49.63 -33.80
CA PRO A 701 -23.29 -50.91 -33.26
C PRO A 701 -22.50 -52.09 -33.83
N ARG A 702 -22.14 -53.05 -32.97
CA ARG A 702 -21.39 -54.30 -33.29
C ARG A 702 -19.91 -54.09 -33.63
N SER A 703 -19.34 -52.94 -33.31
CA SER A 703 -17.90 -52.71 -33.40
C SER A 703 -17.12 -53.37 -32.26
N THR A 704 -15.83 -53.67 -32.47
CA THR A 704 -14.92 -54.18 -31.43
C THR A 704 -14.17 -53.03 -30.77
N LEU A 705 -14.17 -52.98 -29.44
CA LEU A 705 -13.40 -52.04 -28.63
C LEU A 705 -12.12 -52.72 -28.11
N ASN A 706 -10.97 -52.13 -28.40
CA ASN A 706 -9.67 -52.50 -27.82
C ASN A 706 -9.11 -51.31 -27.05
N PHE A 707 -8.64 -51.55 -25.83
CA PHE A 707 -7.94 -50.52 -25.07
C PHE A 707 -6.78 -51.08 -24.25
N THR A 708 -5.80 -50.22 -23.99
CA THR A 708 -4.54 -50.58 -23.34
C THR A 708 -4.37 -49.75 -22.07
N LEU A 709 -4.07 -50.41 -20.95
CA LEU A 709 -3.72 -49.76 -19.69
C LEU A 709 -2.22 -49.93 -19.43
N LYS A 710 -1.59 -48.92 -18.84
CA LYS A 710 -0.20 -48.94 -18.39
C LYS A 710 -0.13 -48.54 -16.93
N THR A 711 0.59 -49.31 -16.12
CA THR A 711 0.82 -49.04 -14.71
C THR A 711 2.16 -48.33 -14.51
N GLU A 712 2.29 -47.58 -13.43
CA GLU A 712 3.59 -47.03 -13.02
C GLU A 712 4.54 -48.16 -12.58
N GLU A 713 5.85 -47.92 -12.69
CA GLU A 713 6.87 -48.96 -12.46
C GLU A 713 6.86 -49.51 -11.03
N LYS A 714 6.34 -48.75 -10.05
CA LYS A 714 6.14 -49.23 -8.67
C LYS A 714 5.07 -50.32 -8.54
N TYR A 715 4.18 -50.48 -9.53
CA TYR A 715 3.12 -51.51 -9.56
C TYR A 715 3.43 -52.67 -10.51
N LYS A 716 4.71 -52.84 -10.88
CA LYS A 716 5.15 -53.86 -11.82
C LYS A 716 4.67 -55.26 -11.42
N ASN A 717 4.21 -56.03 -12.42
CA ASN A 717 3.63 -57.38 -12.28
C ASN A 717 2.25 -57.46 -11.61
N ILE A 718 1.60 -56.34 -11.28
CA ILE A 718 0.27 -56.34 -10.66
C ILE A 718 -0.76 -55.84 -11.68
N ALA A 719 -1.50 -56.76 -12.30
CA ALA A 719 -2.48 -56.41 -13.34
C ALA A 719 -3.71 -55.67 -12.75
N PRO A 720 -4.17 -54.56 -13.36
CA PRO A 720 -5.42 -53.91 -13.01
C PRO A 720 -6.64 -54.83 -13.21
N VAL A 721 -7.60 -54.75 -12.29
CA VAL A 721 -8.89 -55.42 -12.44
C VAL A 721 -9.81 -54.52 -13.26
N VAL A 722 -10.32 -55.05 -14.38
CA VAL A 722 -11.16 -54.31 -15.32
C VAL A 722 -12.45 -55.06 -15.59
N THR A 723 -13.59 -54.38 -15.54
CA THR A 723 -14.89 -54.94 -15.94
C THR A 723 -15.54 -54.10 -17.04
N ALA A 724 -16.32 -54.73 -17.92
CA ALA A 724 -17.23 -54.07 -18.85
C ALA A 724 -18.65 -54.53 -18.52
N ASP A 725 -19.52 -53.60 -18.10
CA ASP A 725 -20.89 -53.89 -17.62
C ASP A 725 -20.91 -55.00 -16.56
N ASP A 726 -20.00 -54.90 -15.58
CA ASP A 726 -19.79 -55.84 -14.48
C ASP A 726 -19.24 -57.23 -14.88
N TYR A 727 -18.94 -57.47 -16.16
CA TYR A 727 -18.20 -58.66 -16.60
C TYR A 727 -16.70 -58.44 -16.53
N LEU A 728 -16.00 -59.29 -15.78
CA LEU A 728 -14.55 -59.25 -15.64
C LEU A 728 -13.84 -59.49 -16.98
N LEU A 729 -13.03 -58.51 -17.40
CA LEU A 729 -12.14 -58.62 -18.54
C LEU A 729 -10.79 -59.15 -18.08
N ILE A 730 -10.36 -60.25 -18.67
CA ILE A 730 -9.03 -60.81 -18.45
C ILE A 730 -8.08 -60.19 -19.48
N PRO A 731 -6.95 -59.57 -19.05
CA PRO A 731 -6.01 -59.01 -20.00
C PRO A 731 -5.42 -60.14 -20.85
N PHE A 732 -5.51 -60.03 -22.17
CA PHE A 732 -5.09 -61.12 -23.05
C PHE A 732 -3.56 -61.16 -23.26
N SER A 733 -2.83 -60.09 -22.90
CA SER A 733 -1.37 -60.08 -22.80
C SER A 733 -0.86 -58.95 -21.89
N ASN A 734 0.26 -59.19 -21.20
CA ASN A 734 0.99 -58.19 -20.40
C ASN A 734 2.01 -57.42 -21.28
N GLY A 735 1.56 -56.89 -22.42
CA GLY A 735 2.34 -55.96 -23.23
C GLY A 735 3.74 -56.44 -23.63
N LYS A 736 4.66 -55.50 -23.87
CA LYS A 736 6.10 -55.79 -24.07
C LYS A 736 6.93 -55.62 -22.78
N ASP A 737 6.35 -54.99 -21.76
CA ASP A 737 6.95 -54.70 -20.46
C ASP A 737 5.98 -55.14 -19.34
N ASP A 738 6.48 -55.42 -18.13
CA ASP A 738 5.65 -55.96 -17.03
C ASP A 738 4.69 -54.92 -16.39
N THR A 739 4.38 -53.84 -17.12
CA THR A 739 3.51 -52.74 -16.70
C THR A 739 2.40 -52.41 -17.70
N THR A 740 2.33 -53.04 -18.88
CA THR A 740 1.31 -52.72 -19.90
C THR A 740 0.35 -53.88 -20.13
N TYR A 741 -0.96 -53.64 -20.06
CA TYR A 741 -2.02 -54.66 -20.16
C TYR A 741 -3.07 -54.29 -21.21
N ILE A 742 -3.46 -55.24 -22.07
CA ILE A 742 -4.44 -54.99 -23.16
C ILE A 742 -5.76 -55.74 -22.91
N TYR A 743 -6.88 -55.02 -23.07
CA TYR A 743 -8.25 -55.50 -22.86
C TYR A 743 -9.11 -55.31 -24.11
N THR A 744 -10.06 -56.22 -24.34
CA THR A 744 -10.93 -56.23 -25.52
C THR A 744 -12.37 -56.57 -25.15
N THR A 745 -13.35 -55.88 -25.75
CA THR A 745 -14.79 -56.19 -25.66
C THR A 745 -15.55 -55.80 -26.95
N GLN A 746 -16.81 -56.22 -27.12
CA GLN A 746 -17.66 -55.84 -28.26
C GLN A 746 -18.75 -54.84 -27.84
N VAL A 747 -18.97 -53.78 -28.64
CA VAL A 747 -19.99 -52.76 -28.40
C VAL A 747 -21.32 -53.20 -29.00
N MET A 748 -22.10 -53.94 -28.22
CA MET A 748 -23.43 -54.43 -28.64
C MET A 748 -24.58 -53.56 -28.12
N ASN A 749 -24.39 -52.93 -26.96
CA ASN A 749 -25.25 -51.94 -26.32
C ASN A 749 -24.35 -50.81 -25.77
N ASP A 750 -24.90 -49.88 -24.99
CA ASP A 750 -24.08 -48.96 -24.19
C ASP A 750 -23.23 -49.74 -23.17
N VAL A 751 -21.93 -49.45 -23.10
CA VAL A 751 -20.95 -50.18 -22.27
C VAL A 751 -20.30 -49.24 -21.24
N ILE A 752 -20.19 -49.67 -19.98
CA ILE A 752 -19.45 -48.99 -18.92
C ILE A 752 -18.22 -49.80 -18.53
N ILE A 753 -17.04 -49.21 -18.66
CA ILE A 753 -15.78 -49.78 -18.18
C ILE A 753 -15.55 -49.36 -16.72
N LYS A 754 -15.16 -50.30 -15.85
CA LYS A 754 -14.73 -50.00 -14.46
C LYS A 754 -13.33 -50.57 -14.20
N ILE A 755 -12.48 -49.79 -13.54
CA ILE A 755 -11.08 -50.13 -13.22
C ILE A 755 -10.83 -49.86 -11.73
N THR A 756 -10.20 -50.80 -11.01
CA THR A 756 -9.90 -50.68 -9.57
C THR A 756 -8.42 -50.32 -9.32
N GLY A 757 -8.15 -49.43 -8.35
CA GLY A 757 -6.81 -48.95 -7.98
C GLY A 757 -6.03 -49.80 -6.96
N TYR A 758 -4.86 -49.29 -6.53
CA TYR A 758 -3.93 -49.91 -5.58
C TYR A 758 -3.94 -49.20 -4.21
N GLN A 759 -3.62 -49.92 -3.13
CA GLN A 759 -3.41 -49.38 -1.78
C GLN A 759 -1.95 -49.51 -1.33
N THR A 760 -1.57 -48.70 -0.34
CA THR A 760 -0.21 -48.57 0.17
C THR A 760 -0.16 -48.87 1.67
N VAL A 761 0.80 -49.67 2.09
CA VAL A 761 1.17 -49.82 3.50
C VAL A 761 2.57 -49.26 3.72
N THR A 762 2.67 -48.21 4.52
CA THR A 762 3.91 -47.52 4.83
C THR A 762 4.50 -48.05 6.12
N LEU A 763 5.63 -48.75 6.00
CA LEU A 763 6.38 -49.27 7.14
C LEU A 763 7.44 -48.26 7.58
N PRO A 764 7.53 -47.93 8.88
CA PRO A 764 8.44 -46.89 9.37
C PRO A 764 9.90 -47.38 9.33
N VAL A 765 10.85 -46.50 9.63
CA VAL A 765 12.19 -46.97 10.02
C VAL A 765 12.04 -47.70 11.36
N PRO A 766 12.47 -48.97 11.49
CA PRO A 766 12.29 -49.70 12.73
C PRO A 766 13.16 -49.08 13.86
N PRO A 767 12.67 -49.07 15.12
CA PRO A 767 13.45 -48.62 16.27
C PRO A 767 14.78 -49.39 16.42
N GLU A 768 15.75 -48.78 17.10
CA GLU A 768 17.09 -49.35 17.28
C GLU A 768 17.02 -50.78 17.85
N GLY A 769 17.63 -51.74 17.15
CA GLY A 769 17.63 -53.15 17.54
C GLY A 769 16.54 -54.02 16.90
N LEU A 770 15.61 -53.45 16.13
CA LEU A 770 14.59 -54.15 15.32
C LEU A 770 14.85 -54.01 13.81
N SER A 771 14.43 -54.99 13.02
CA SER A 771 14.50 -54.94 11.55
C SER A 771 13.36 -55.70 10.88
N PHE A 772 12.96 -55.30 9.66
CA PHE A 772 11.95 -56.04 8.87
C PHE A 772 12.56 -57.23 8.15
N ALA A 773 11.84 -58.35 8.12
CA ALA A 773 12.21 -59.52 7.32
C ALA A 773 11.68 -59.39 5.87
N PRO A 774 12.44 -59.84 4.86
CA PRO A 774 11.98 -59.86 3.47
C PRO A 774 10.66 -60.65 3.30
N PRO A 775 9.81 -60.28 2.31
CA PRO A 775 10.11 -59.36 1.20
C PRO A 775 9.89 -57.88 1.52
N HIS A 776 9.35 -57.54 2.70
CA HIS A 776 8.98 -56.17 3.04
C HIS A 776 10.14 -55.42 3.70
N GLN A 777 10.24 -54.14 3.39
CA GLN A 777 11.24 -53.23 3.92
C GLN A 777 10.60 -51.89 4.28
N THR A 778 11.34 -51.07 5.03
CA THR A 778 10.93 -49.70 5.37
C THR A 778 10.55 -48.91 4.12
N GLY A 779 9.48 -48.13 4.23
CA GLY A 779 8.89 -47.35 3.15
C GLY A 779 7.56 -47.93 2.67
N GLU A 780 7.13 -47.47 1.50
CA GLU A 780 5.85 -47.80 0.90
C GLU A 780 5.87 -49.21 0.28
N ASN A 781 4.88 -50.02 0.63
CA ASN A 781 4.64 -51.34 0.05
C ASN A 781 3.25 -51.36 -0.58
N TYR A 782 3.16 -51.69 -1.87
CA TYR A 782 1.91 -51.57 -2.63
C TYR A 782 1.20 -52.92 -2.81
N LEU A 783 -0.13 -52.91 -2.71
CA LEU A 783 -0.98 -54.08 -2.93
C LEU A 783 -2.30 -53.69 -3.58
N LEU A 784 -3.04 -54.67 -4.08
CA LEU A 784 -4.38 -54.45 -4.63
C LEU A 784 -5.37 -54.18 -3.50
N TYR A 785 -6.36 -53.32 -3.78
CA TYR A 785 -7.49 -53.05 -2.88
C TYR A 785 -8.13 -54.34 -2.32
N ASP A 786 -8.43 -54.32 -1.02
CA ASP A 786 -9.08 -55.41 -0.27
C ASP A 786 -8.25 -56.70 -0.17
N ASN A 787 -6.92 -56.59 -0.11
CA ASN A 787 -6.00 -57.71 0.16
C ASN A 787 -5.34 -57.61 1.54
N ASP A 788 -4.94 -58.76 2.09
CA ASP A 788 -4.22 -58.83 3.36
C ASP A 788 -2.74 -58.44 3.17
N PHE A 789 -2.20 -57.64 4.10
CA PHE A 789 -0.78 -57.27 4.14
C PHE A 789 -0.12 -57.84 5.40
N THR A 790 0.91 -58.67 5.26
CA THR A 790 1.59 -59.31 6.40
C THR A 790 3.08 -59.01 6.40
N PHE A 791 3.61 -58.52 7.52
CA PHE A 791 5.03 -58.23 7.68
C PHE A 791 5.56 -58.76 9.02
N THR A 792 6.87 -59.00 9.08
CA THR A 792 7.55 -59.57 10.26
C THR A 792 8.72 -58.68 10.68
N LEU A 793 8.79 -58.39 11.99
CA LEU A 793 9.91 -57.72 12.65
C LEU A 793 10.78 -58.75 13.37
N VAL A 794 12.09 -58.52 13.39
CA VAL A 794 13.08 -59.37 14.06
C VAL A 794 13.91 -58.51 15.02
N SER A 795 13.94 -58.89 16.30
CA SER A 795 14.73 -58.23 17.35
C SER A 795 16.14 -58.83 17.48
N SER A 796 17.11 -57.98 17.78
CA SER A 796 18.47 -58.38 18.16
C SER A 796 18.55 -58.81 19.63
N GLU A 797 19.56 -59.62 19.97
CA GLU A 797 19.65 -60.35 21.25
C GLU A 797 19.61 -59.47 22.52
N TYR A 798 20.04 -58.21 22.42
CA TYR A 798 20.05 -57.26 23.56
C TYR A 798 18.69 -56.64 23.88
N TYR A 799 17.69 -56.83 23.01
CA TYR A 799 16.37 -56.19 23.09
C TYR A 799 15.21 -57.20 23.20
N TYR A 800 15.51 -58.48 23.49
CA TYR A 800 14.50 -59.56 23.58
C TYR A 800 13.40 -59.32 24.62
N ASP A 801 13.65 -58.49 25.63
CA ASP A 801 12.67 -58.21 26.68
C ASP A 801 11.68 -57.08 26.33
N ALA A 802 11.74 -56.53 25.11
CA ALA A 802 10.86 -55.46 24.66
C ALA A 802 9.43 -55.96 24.41
N VAL A 803 8.43 -55.26 24.96
CA VAL A 803 7.02 -55.45 24.58
C VAL A 803 6.65 -54.39 23.55
N LEU A 804 6.30 -54.82 22.34
CA LEU A 804 5.98 -53.89 21.26
C LEU A 804 4.54 -53.40 21.38
N THR A 805 4.34 -52.12 21.09
CA THR A 805 3.04 -51.59 20.70
C THR A 805 3.12 -51.24 19.23
N VAL A 806 2.41 -52.00 18.40
CA VAL A 806 2.33 -51.74 16.96
C VAL A 806 1.00 -51.05 16.71
N ILE A 807 1.05 -49.86 16.14
CA ILE A 807 -0.13 -49.06 15.82
C ILE A 807 -0.22 -48.95 14.31
N ALA A 808 -1.36 -49.27 13.73
CA ALA A 808 -1.63 -49.03 12.32
C ALA A 808 -2.86 -48.13 12.23
N ASP A 809 -2.69 -46.92 11.69
CA ASP A 809 -3.68 -45.84 11.62
C ASP A 809 -4.43 -45.56 12.93
N GLY A 810 -3.68 -45.46 14.02
CA GLY A 810 -4.23 -45.11 15.35
C GLY A 810 -4.74 -46.30 16.16
N ASP A 811 -4.91 -47.47 15.55
CA ASP A 811 -5.33 -48.69 16.25
C ASP A 811 -4.13 -49.57 16.63
N THR A 812 -4.08 -49.98 17.91
CA THR A 812 -3.10 -50.97 18.36
C THR A 812 -3.42 -52.35 17.77
N LYS A 813 -2.48 -52.92 17.03
CA LYS A 813 -2.61 -54.23 16.39
C LYS A 813 -1.91 -55.30 17.21
N SER A 814 -2.59 -56.44 17.35
CA SER A 814 -2.01 -57.64 17.95
C SER A 814 -0.97 -58.25 17.01
N TYR A 815 0.06 -58.85 17.60
CA TYR A 815 1.08 -59.60 16.89
C TYR A 815 1.24 -60.98 17.51
N THR A 816 1.78 -61.92 16.73
CA THR A 816 2.26 -63.20 17.26
C THR A 816 3.77 -63.12 17.41
N SER A 817 4.29 -63.43 18.60
CA SER A 817 5.73 -63.53 18.86
C SER A 817 6.19 -64.97 19.02
N ASP A 818 7.40 -65.28 18.59
CA ASP A 818 8.09 -66.53 18.93
C ASP A 818 9.25 -66.30 19.91
N ASP A 819 9.72 -67.38 20.55
CA ASP A 819 10.83 -67.35 21.53
C ASP A 819 12.19 -66.92 20.93
N SER A 820 12.24 -66.65 19.61
CA SER A 820 13.44 -66.18 18.90
C SER A 820 13.44 -64.66 18.64
N GLY A 821 12.46 -63.93 19.19
CA GLY A 821 12.38 -62.47 19.07
C GLY A 821 11.82 -62.00 17.72
N LYS A 822 11.03 -62.83 17.03
CA LYS A 822 10.29 -62.41 15.83
C LYS A 822 8.84 -62.07 16.15
N PHE A 823 8.35 -61.00 15.55
CA PHE A 823 6.99 -60.50 15.70
C PHE A 823 6.33 -60.42 14.34
N THR A 824 5.26 -61.18 14.11
CA THR A 824 4.51 -61.15 12.84
C THR A 824 3.19 -60.45 13.01
N ILE A 825 2.90 -59.52 12.10
CA ILE A 825 1.73 -58.65 12.08
C ILE A 825 1.02 -58.81 10.74
N THR A 826 -0.28 -59.05 10.79
CA THR A 826 -1.16 -59.12 9.61
C THR A 826 -2.19 -58.01 9.70
N LEU A 827 -2.27 -57.20 8.65
CA LEU A 827 -3.29 -56.20 8.40
C LEU A 827 -4.29 -56.81 7.40
N PRO A 828 -5.43 -57.34 7.85
CA PRO A 828 -6.38 -57.97 6.96
C PRO A 828 -7.12 -56.92 6.13
N ARG A 829 -7.39 -57.23 4.85
CA ARG A 829 -8.28 -56.47 3.97
C ARG A 829 -7.97 -54.97 3.92
N VAL A 830 -6.77 -54.64 3.46
CA VAL A 830 -6.32 -53.26 3.29
C VAL A 830 -7.17 -52.59 2.22
N THR A 831 -8.08 -51.73 2.67
CA THR A 831 -9.04 -51.00 1.83
C THR A 831 -8.77 -49.49 1.80
N GLU A 832 -7.77 -49.02 2.54
CA GLU A 832 -7.25 -47.65 2.54
C GLU A 832 -5.72 -47.67 2.74
N ASP A 833 -5.05 -46.54 2.53
CA ASP A 833 -3.61 -46.43 2.76
C ASP A 833 -3.31 -46.45 4.26
N ILE A 834 -2.39 -47.34 4.69
CA ILE A 834 -2.12 -47.58 6.11
C ILE A 834 -0.70 -47.17 6.49
N SER A 835 -0.57 -46.36 7.55
CA SER A 835 0.71 -46.02 8.17
C SER A 835 0.92 -46.79 9.47
N VAL A 836 2.08 -47.45 9.59
CA VAL A 836 2.44 -48.25 10.77
C VAL A 836 3.42 -47.48 11.66
N THR A 837 3.21 -47.55 12.97
CA THR A 837 4.13 -47.06 14.01
C THR A 837 4.47 -48.21 14.96
N ILE A 838 5.74 -48.30 15.37
CA ILE A 838 6.23 -49.36 16.25
C ILE A 838 6.89 -48.71 17.45
N ILE A 839 6.39 -48.99 18.65
CA ILE A 839 6.88 -48.40 19.91
C ILE A 839 7.35 -49.54 20.83
N PRO A 840 8.65 -49.63 21.17
CA PRO A 840 9.12 -50.59 22.15
C PRO A 840 8.87 -50.07 23.57
N ASN A 841 8.34 -50.92 24.45
CA ASN A 841 8.16 -50.60 25.87
C ASN A 841 8.97 -51.55 26.75
N TYR A 842 9.49 -51.00 27.85
CA TYR A 842 10.28 -51.71 28.85
C TYR A 842 9.69 -51.53 30.25
N THR A 843 10.00 -52.46 31.15
CA THR A 843 9.58 -52.39 32.55
C THR A 843 10.69 -51.80 33.41
N VAL A 844 10.41 -50.71 34.11
CA VAL A 844 11.25 -50.15 35.17
C VAL A 844 10.73 -50.62 36.53
N THR A 845 11.56 -51.33 37.28
CA THR A 845 11.22 -51.84 38.62
C THR A 845 11.91 -51.01 39.68
N ILE A 846 11.15 -50.28 40.49
CA ILE A 846 11.67 -49.57 41.66
C ILE A 846 11.57 -50.50 42.86
N ARG A 847 12.71 -50.90 43.44
CA ARG A 847 12.70 -51.75 44.63
C ARG A 847 12.34 -50.95 45.90
N PRO A 848 11.58 -51.55 46.84
CA PRO A 848 11.36 -50.95 48.15
C PRO A 848 12.68 -50.65 48.86
N SER A 849 12.75 -49.50 49.54
CA SER A 849 13.93 -49.08 50.29
C SER A 849 13.57 -48.74 51.73
N ASP A 850 14.34 -49.27 52.69
CA ASP A 850 14.23 -48.90 54.10
C ASP A 850 14.96 -47.59 54.42
N LEU A 851 15.60 -46.97 53.41
CA LEU A 851 16.45 -45.78 53.54
C LEU A 851 15.72 -44.49 53.16
N ALA A 852 14.80 -44.57 52.21
CA ALA A 852 14.16 -43.41 51.60
C ALA A 852 12.70 -43.70 51.24
N GLU A 853 11.89 -42.64 51.22
CA GLU A 853 10.60 -42.63 50.54
C GLU A 853 10.82 -42.24 49.07
N THR A 854 10.23 -43.00 48.14
CA THR A 854 10.45 -42.82 46.69
C THR A 854 9.21 -42.33 45.97
N ASN A 855 9.43 -41.59 44.89
CA ASN A 855 8.41 -41.16 43.95
C ASN A 855 8.93 -41.29 42.49
N PRO A 856 8.35 -42.18 41.65
CA PRO A 856 7.21 -43.05 41.95
C PRO A 856 7.46 -44.04 43.10
N LEU A 857 6.38 -44.51 43.71
CA LEU A 857 6.44 -45.51 44.80
C LEU A 857 7.09 -46.82 44.30
N PRO A 858 7.55 -47.71 45.19
CA PRO A 858 8.12 -48.99 44.76
C PRO A 858 7.11 -49.82 43.96
N GLY A 859 7.52 -50.35 42.80
CA GLY A 859 6.65 -51.06 41.87
C GLY A 859 7.25 -51.23 40.47
N ASN A 860 6.49 -51.88 39.59
CA ASN A 860 6.84 -52.07 38.19
C ASN A 860 6.10 -51.04 37.33
N TYR A 861 6.83 -50.32 36.50
CA TYR A 861 6.33 -49.27 35.64
C TYR A 861 6.65 -49.60 34.19
N THR A 862 5.66 -49.55 33.30
CA THR A 862 5.90 -49.65 31.86
C THR A 862 6.31 -48.28 31.34
N VAL A 863 7.48 -48.21 30.70
CA VAL A 863 8.09 -46.99 30.20
C VAL A 863 8.43 -47.19 28.73
N VAL A 864 8.17 -46.17 27.92
CA VAL A 864 8.52 -46.18 26.49
C VAL A 864 10.05 -46.18 26.35
N GLY A 865 10.56 -46.99 25.43
CA GLY A 865 11.99 -47.04 25.14
C GLY A 865 12.55 -45.69 24.70
N ASP A 866 13.79 -45.42 25.10
CA ASP A 866 14.53 -44.19 24.80
C ASP A 866 13.99 -42.89 25.44
N GLU A 867 12.95 -42.97 26.28
CA GLU A 867 12.50 -41.84 27.11
C GLU A 867 13.21 -41.78 28.47
N GLU A 868 13.29 -40.58 29.05
CA GLU A 868 13.80 -40.34 30.40
C GLU A 868 12.77 -40.71 31.47
N PHE A 869 13.17 -41.55 32.43
CA PHE A 869 12.33 -41.91 33.57
C PHE A 869 12.69 -41.08 34.80
N LEU A 870 11.79 -40.18 35.22
CA LEU A 870 12.00 -39.36 36.43
C LEU A 870 11.82 -40.19 37.70
N PHE A 871 12.90 -40.37 38.46
CA PHE A 871 12.88 -41.04 39.75
C PHE A 871 13.41 -40.11 40.85
N THR A 872 12.58 -39.79 41.83
CA THR A 872 12.92 -38.93 42.97
C THR A 872 12.78 -39.66 44.29
N PHE A 873 13.54 -39.28 45.30
CA PHE A 873 13.44 -39.88 46.63
C PHE A 873 13.90 -38.93 47.74
N LYS A 874 13.41 -39.15 48.95
CA LYS A 874 13.76 -38.40 50.17
C LYS A 874 14.25 -39.36 51.23
N LEU A 875 15.47 -39.14 51.74
CA LEU A 875 16.04 -39.98 52.79
C LEU A 875 15.29 -39.77 54.12
N TYR A 876 15.09 -40.85 54.88
CA TYR A 876 14.54 -40.75 56.23
C TYR A 876 15.51 -40.02 57.17
N GLU A 877 14.96 -39.37 58.19
CA GLU A 877 15.68 -38.42 59.05
C GLU A 877 16.97 -38.99 59.69
N LYS A 878 16.99 -40.28 60.03
CA LYS A 878 18.17 -40.97 60.58
C LYS A 878 19.36 -41.10 59.62
N TYR A 879 19.17 -40.86 58.32
CA TYR A 879 20.19 -40.90 57.27
C TYR A 879 20.46 -39.51 56.64
N ARG A 880 19.93 -38.42 57.24
CA ARG A 880 20.18 -37.03 56.79
C ARG A 880 21.63 -36.64 57.06
N GLY A 881 22.49 -36.94 56.09
CA GLY A 881 23.93 -36.67 56.14
C GLY A 881 24.77 -37.70 55.39
N ASP A 882 24.21 -38.87 55.10
CA ASP A 882 24.85 -39.89 54.28
C ASP A 882 24.65 -39.58 52.78
N ILE A 883 25.61 -39.99 51.94
CA ILE A 883 25.54 -39.78 50.48
C ILE A 883 24.83 -40.97 49.84
N PRO A 884 23.63 -40.78 49.24
CA PRO A 884 22.94 -41.88 48.56
C PRO A 884 23.54 -42.15 47.17
N ILE A 885 23.50 -43.41 46.76
CA ILE A 885 23.74 -43.87 45.38
C ILE A 885 22.47 -44.56 44.89
N VAL A 886 22.03 -44.25 43.68
CA VAL A 886 21.01 -45.06 42.98
C VAL A 886 21.72 -45.98 41.99
N LEU A 887 21.40 -47.27 42.03
CA LEU A 887 21.89 -48.26 41.07
C LEU A 887 20.77 -48.64 40.10
N ALA A 888 21.04 -48.55 38.80
CA ALA A 888 20.23 -49.12 37.73
C ALA A 888 20.84 -50.45 37.26
N ASN A 889 20.12 -51.56 37.46
CA ASN A 889 20.60 -52.92 37.18
C ASN A 889 22.00 -53.21 37.78
N GLY A 890 22.30 -52.62 38.95
CA GLY A 890 23.58 -52.74 39.63
C GLY A 890 24.64 -51.69 39.28
N SER A 891 24.43 -50.85 38.25
CA SER A 891 25.35 -49.76 37.86
C SER A 891 24.93 -48.41 38.46
N PRO A 892 25.84 -47.58 38.98
CA PRO A 892 25.48 -46.30 39.60
C PRO A 892 24.98 -45.28 38.59
N LEU A 893 23.96 -44.51 39.02
CA LEU A 893 23.42 -43.34 38.33
C LEU A 893 23.85 -42.05 39.03
N ASP A 894 23.94 -40.97 38.25
CA ASP A 894 24.23 -39.64 38.78
C ASP A 894 23.03 -39.07 39.55
N VAL A 895 23.22 -38.88 40.86
CA VAL A 895 22.19 -38.40 41.79
C VAL A 895 22.30 -36.89 41.99
N ILE A 896 21.19 -36.18 41.77
CA ILE A 896 21.11 -34.72 41.88
C ILE A 896 20.36 -34.36 43.17
N LEU A 897 20.95 -33.52 44.03
CA LEU A 897 20.25 -32.95 45.19
C LEU A 897 19.36 -31.78 44.72
N THR A 898 18.05 -31.90 44.93
CA THR A 898 17.06 -30.95 44.41
C THR A 898 16.42 -30.06 45.49
N GLY A 899 16.57 -30.38 46.78
CA GLY A 899 16.09 -29.54 47.90
C GLY A 899 16.99 -29.62 49.13
N VAL A 900 17.52 -28.48 49.59
CA VAL A 900 18.57 -28.41 50.64
C VAL A 900 17.99 -28.47 52.06
N GLU A 901 16.76 -27.98 52.28
CA GLU A 901 16.09 -28.00 53.59
C GLU A 901 15.46 -29.37 53.92
N ASP A 902 15.13 -30.14 52.88
CA ASP A 902 14.41 -31.43 52.98
C ASP A 902 15.21 -32.66 52.52
N TRP A 903 16.43 -32.48 52.00
CA TRP A 903 17.31 -33.56 51.51
C TRP A 903 16.64 -34.47 50.47
N GLN A 904 16.02 -33.87 49.46
CA GLN A 904 15.38 -34.56 48.35
C GLN A 904 16.33 -34.70 47.16
N TYR A 905 16.29 -35.87 46.51
CA TYR A 905 17.18 -36.26 45.41
C TYR A 905 16.41 -36.72 44.18
N ALA A 906 17.03 -36.62 43.00
CA ALA A 906 16.48 -37.06 41.72
C ALA A 906 17.53 -37.73 40.84
N VAL A 907 17.09 -38.69 40.01
CA VAL A 907 17.84 -39.29 38.89
C VAL A 907 16.94 -39.41 37.67
N HIS A 908 17.54 -39.38 36.48
CA HIS A 908 16.85 -39.39 35.20
C HIS A 908 17.49 -40.42 34.24
N PRO A 909 17.34 -41.73 34.48
CA PRO A 909 17.84 -42.74 33.54
C PRO A 909 17.02 -42.77 32.24
N ILE A 910 17.73 -42.87 31.10
CA ILE A 910 17.12 -43.20 29.80
C ILE A 910 16.94 -44.72 29.71
N ILE A 911 15.72 -45.18 29.45
CA ILE A 911 15.36 -46.61 29.54
C ILE A 911 15.49 -47.28 28.17
N LYS A 912 16.51 -48.13 28.01
CA LYS A 912 16.75 -48.91 26.79
C LYS A 912 16.51 -50.42 26.94
N ARG A 913 16.17 -50.86 28.15
CA ARG A 913 15.87 -52.25 28.53
C ARG A 913 15.13 -52.27 29.86
N ASN A 914 14.61 -53.43 30.25
CA ASN A 914 14.05 -53.61 31.59
C ASN A 914 15.09 -53.20 32.66
N THR A 915 14.72 -52.25 33.52
CA THR A 915 15.66 -51.54 34.40
C THR A 915 15.19 -51.57 35.82
N GLU A 916 16.01 -52.09 36.71
CA GLU A 916 15.74 -52.16 38.13
C GLU A 916 16.50 -51.07 38.89
N LEU A 917 15.79 -50.24 39.66
CA LEU A 917 16.34 -49.16 40.46
C LEU A 917 16.41 -49.55 41.94
N GLN A 918 17.59 -49.36 42.55
CA GLN A 918 17.83 -49.59 43.97
C GLN A 918 18.59 -48.42 44.61
N ILE A 919 18.19 -47.98 45.80
CA ILE A 919 18.90 -46.94 46.56
C ILE A 919 19.84 -47.60 47.58
N LYS A 920 21.10 -47.15 47.63
CA LYS A 920 22.14 -47.53 48.60
C LYS A 920 22.86 -46.29 49.13
N LEU A 921 23.77 -46.45 50.10
CA LEU A 921 24.64 -45.38 50.60
C LEU A 921 26.09 -45.59 50.14
N TYR A 922 26.82 -44.50 49.89
CA TYR A 922 28.21 -44.51 49.42
C TYR A 922 29.18 -44.96 50.52
N SER A 923 30.09 -45.89 50.21
CA SER A 923 31.29 -46.20 51.01
C SER A 923 32.54 -45.98 50.16
N GLU A 924 33.60 -45.39 50.73
CA GLU A 924 34.84 -44.92 50.07
C GLU A 924 35.68 -45.99 49.32
N SER A 925 35.12 -46.66 48.33
CA SER A 925 35.86 -47.61 47.50
C SER A 925 35.17 -47.94 46.17
N SER A 926 35.07 -46.99 45.23
CA SER A 926 35.09 -47.29 43.78
C SER A 926 35.04 -46.05 42.87
N THR A 927 35.96 -46.01 41.90
CA THR A 927 36.16 -45.03 40.80
C THR A 927 35.83 -45.66 39.45
N PHE A 928 35.33 -44.94 38.42
CA PHE A 928 35.48 -45.18 36.94
C PHE A 928 34.72 -44.10 36.08
N PRO A 929 34.85 -43.97 34.72
CA PRO A 929 35.79 -43.10 33.97
C PRO A 929 35.16 -42.15 32.87
N GLU A 930 35.99 -41.29 32.26
CA GLU A 930 35.67 -40.22 31.26
C GLU A 930 35.57 -40.63 29.77
N ASN A 931 34.91 -39.80 28.94
CA ASN A 931 35.38 -39.45 27.58
C ASN A 931 34.69 -38.21 26.93
N THR A 932 35.45 -37.15 26.61
CA THR A 932 35.56 -36.45 25.29
C THR A 932 36.53 -35.26 25.38
N ALA A 933 37.38 -35.09 24.35
CA ALA A 933 38.57 -34.24 24.36
C ALA A 933 38.28 -32.73 24.36
N LYS A 934 38.80 -32.01 25.37
CA LYS A 934 38.74 -30.54 25.53
C LYS A 934 40.03 -29.86 25.05
N ALA A 935 39.94 -28.64 24.52
CA ALA A 935 41.11 -27.83 24.14
C ALA A 935 41.79 -27.11 25.33
N ALA A 936 41.01 -26.77 26.36
CA ALA A 936 41.52 -26.30 27.64
C ALA A 936 40.53 -26.65 28.76
N ASN A 937 41.01 -26.97 29.96
CA ASN A 937 40.16 -27.06 31.14
C ASN A 937 39.99 -25.67 31.76
N ILE A 938 38.75 -25.20 31.86
CA ILE A 938 38.41 -23.89 32.42
C ILE A 938 37.58 -24.10 33.67
N TYR A 939 38.10 -23.70 34.83
CA TYR A 939 37.42 -23.86 36.12
C TYR A 939 37.84 -22.79 37.12
N SER A 940 37.09 -22.60 38.20
CA SER A 940 37.48 -21.73 39.30
C SER A 940 38.13 -22.53 40.43
N ARG A 941 39.25 -22.07 40.98
CA ARG A 941 39.88 -22.69 42.15
C ARG A 941 40.34 -21.61 43.11
N ASN A 942 39.95 -21.73 44.38
CA ASN A 942 40.33 -20.83 45.48
C ASN A 942 40.11 -19.34 45.19
N GLY A 943 39.03 -18.98 44.48
CA GLY A 943 38.73 -17.60 44.11
C GLY A 943 39.58 -17.04 42.96
N PHE A 944 40.23 -17.89 42.18
CA PHE A 944 40.90 -17.55 40.92
C PHE A 944 40.27 -18.33 39.77
N LEU A 945 40.31 -17.74 38.59
CA LEU A 945 39.99 -18.45 37.35
C LEU A 945 41.23 -19.24 36.93
N VAL A 946 41.13 -20.55 36.82
CA VAL A 946 42.21 -21.41 36.33
C VAL A 946 41.88 -21.88 34.92
N ILE A 947 42.86 -21.75 34.04
CA ILE A 947 42.78 -22.20 32.65
C ILE A 947 43.99 -23.07 32.38
N GLU A 948 43.75 -24.31 31.99
CA GLU A 948 44.79 -25.27 31.64
C GLU A 948 44.66 -25.58 30.15
N ALA A 949 45.53 -24.98 29.33
CA ALA A 949 45.63 -25.30 27.91
C ALA A 949 46.14 -26.74 27.75
N LEU A 950 45.34 -27.59 27.10
CA LEU A 950 45.62 -29.02 26.97
C LEU A 950 46.55 -29.33 25.77
N ALA A 951 46.68 -28.41 24.80
CA ALA A 951 47.74 -28.40 23.80
C ALA A 951 47.93 -27.00 23.15
N GLY A 952 49.18 -26.51 23.08
CA GLY A 952 49.55 -25.26 22.40
C GLY A 952 49.23 -23.97 23.17
N GLU A 953 49.48 -22.81 22.52
CA GLU A 953 49.12 -21.49 23.04
C GLU A 953 47.64 -21.19 22.75
N VAL A 954 46.85 -20.98 23.82
CA VAL A 954 45.40 -20.73 23.72
C VAL A 954 45.10 -19.27 24.05
N PRO A 955 44.56 -18.47 23.12
CA PRO A 955 44.16 -17.10 23.41
C PRO A 955 42.90 -17.10 24.29
N VAL A 956 42.99 -16.40 25.42
CA VAL A 956 41.94 -16.27 26.43
C VAL A 956 41.43 -14.84 26.49
N THR A 957 40.11 -14.68 26.44
CA THR A 957 39.40 -13.43 26.75
C THR A 957 38.37 -13.68 27.85
N VAL A 958 38.42 -12.89 28.92
CA VAL A 958 37.46 -12.92 30.03
C VAL A 958 36.66 -11.63 30.00
N SER A 959 35.34 -11.75 30.06
CA SER A 959 34.40 -10.62 30.03
C SER A 959 33.29 -10.79 31.07
N THR A 960 32.72 -9.69 31.54
CA THR A 960 31.49 -9.72 32.35
C THR A 960 30.29 -10.07 31.46
N LEU A 961 29.16 -10.49 32.06
CA LEU A 961 27.92 -10.74 31.32
C LEU A 961 27.43 -9.56 30.46
N ALA A 962 27.72 -8.32 30.85
CA ALA A 962 27.42 -7.12 30.06
C ALA A 962 28.44 -6.81 28.95
N GLY A 963 29.32 -7.76 28.59
CA GLY A 963 30.28 -7.65 27.48
C GLY A 963 31.56 -6.86 27.76
N ARG A 964 31.74 -6.27 28.96
CA ARG A 964 32.97 -5.55 29.32
C ARG A 964 34.14 -6.52 29.58
N ILE A 965 35.24 -6.36 28.85
CA ILE A 965 36.43 -7.22 28.95
C ILE A 965 37.19 -6.93 30.26
N LYS A 966 37.55 -7.98 30.99
CA LYS A 966 38.27 -7.94 32.28
C LYS A 966 39.70 -8.46 32.18
N ALA A 967 39.98 -9.40 31.29
CA ALA A 967 41.34 -9.85 30.99
C ALA A 967 41.42 -10.40 29.56
N LYS A 968 42.54 -10.19 28.88
CA LYS A 968 42.83 -10.81 27.57
C LYS A 968 44.32 -11.16 27.50
N ARG A 969 44.65 -12.44 27.29
CA ARG A 969 46.04 -12.95 27.26
C ARG A 969 46.10 -14.31 26.56
N THR A 970 47.30 -14.77 26.23
CA THR A 970 47.52 -16.12 25.67
C THR A 970 48.09 -17.02 26.76
N VAL A 971 47.52 -18.22 26.93
CA VAL A 971 47.89 -19.17 27.99
C VAL A 971 48.51 -20.42 27.38
N THR A 972 49.65 -20.85 27.92
CA THR A 972 50.35 -22.10 27.58
C THR A 972 50.49 -22.94 28.85
N GLY A 973 49.82 -24.10 28.92
CA GLY A 973 49.72 -24.89 30.16
C GLY A 973 48.70 -24.31 31.14
N ALA A 974 48.95 -24.42 32.45
CA ALA A 974 48.03 -24.00 33.53
C ALA A 974 48.34 -22.59 34.05
N GLU A 975 47.39 -21.66 33.94
CA GLU A 975 47.49 -20.29 34.47
C GLU A 975 46.29 -19.91 35.33
N SER A 976 46.53 -19.14 36.39
CA SER A 976 45.49 -18.59 37.27
C SER A 976 45.36 -17.08 37.09
N ILE A 977 44.14 -16.61 36.79
CA ILE A 977 43.79 -15.21 36.63
C ILE A 977 42.98 -14.74 37.85
N ALA A 978 43.49 -13.73 38.54
CA ALA A 978 42.81 -13.11 39.67
C ALA A 978 41.66 -12.22 39.18
N LEU A 979 40.44 -12.52 39.63
CA LEU A 979 39.24 -11.74 39.31
C LEU A 979 38.43 -11.47 40.59
N PRO A 980 37.73 -10.33 40.68
CA PRO A 980 36.77 -10.09 41.75
C PRO A 980 35.65 -11.11 41.75
N GLU A 981 34.99 -11.31 42.90
CA GLU A 981 33.85 -12.22 42.97
C GLU A 981 32.76 -11.82 41.99
N GLY A 982 32.22 -12.79 41.26
CA GLY A 982 31.26 -12.55 40.21
C GLY A 982 31.30 -13.56 39.08
N ILE A 983 30.43 -13.34 38.09
CA ILE A 983 30.22 -14.25 36.98
C ILE A 983 30.83 -13.67 35.71
N TYR A 984 31.65 -14.48 35.04
CA TYR A 984 32.38 -14.09 33.84
C TYR A 984 32.16 -15.10 32.71
N ILE A 985 32.18 -14.60 31.49
CA ILE A 985 32.29 -15.40 30.27
C ILE A 985 33.76 -15.45 29.87
N VAL A 986 34.30 -16.66 29.84
CA VAL A 986 35.69 -16.96 29.50
C VAL A 986 35.71 -17.66 28.17
N LYS A 987 36.33 -17.05 27.17
CA LYS A 987 36.58 -17.65 25.86
C LYS A 987 38.06 -18.01 25.77
N ALA A 988 38.38 -19.30 25.67
CA ALA A 988 39.73 -19.82 25.50
C ALA A 988 39.80 -20.63 24.19
N GLY A 989 40.34 -20.02 23.13
CA GLY A 989 40.24 -20.58 21.77
C GLY A 989 38.78 -20.65 21.30
N GLU A 990 38.32 -21.86 20.95
CA GLU A 990 36.93 -22.14 20.59
C GLU A 990 36.01 -22.42 21.81
N GLU A 991 36.59 -22.77 22.96
CA GLU A 991 35.82 -23.05 24.18
C GLU A 991 35.31 -21.73 24.80
N VAL A 992 34.00 -21.67 25.07
CA VAL A 992 33.39 -20.56 25.79
C VAL A 992 32.67 -21.12 27.02
N ARG A 993 33.07 -20.68 28.21
CA ARG A 993 32.43 -21.11 29.47
C ARG A 993 32.07 -19.93 30.37
N LYS A 994 30.94 -20.06 31.03
CA LYS A 994 30.51 -19.17 32.11
C LYS A 994 31.11 -19.69 33.42
N ILE A 995 31.93 -18.88 34.09
CA ILE A 995 32.62 -19.24 35.33
C ILE A 995 32.27 -18.25 36.43
N ILE A 996 32.05 -18.77 37.63
CA ILE A 996 31.79 -17.98 38.83
C ILE A 996 33.05 -18.00 39.69
N ILE A 997 33.53 -16.83 40.10
CA ILE A 997 34.65 -16.69 41.02
C ILE A 997 34.10 -16.33 42.40
N ASN A 998 34.35 -17.17 43.40
CA ASN A 998 33.98 -16.96 44.80
C ASN A 998 35.21 -17.19 45.69
N ARG A 999 35.50 -16.28 46.63
CA ARG A 999 36.70 -16.29 47.50
C ARG A 999 36.47 -16.90 48.87
N LYS A 1000 35.33 -17.54 49.14
CA LYS A 1000 35.14 -18.26 50.40
C LYS A 1000 35.98 -19.54 50.42
N VAL A 1001 37.14 -19.43 51.08
CA VAL A 1001 37.97 -20.53 51.54
C VAL A 1001 37.15 -21.37 52.53
N ARG A 1002 37.07 -22.68 52.29
CA ARG A 1002 36.97 -23.69 53.34
C ARG A 1002 38.26 -24.48 53.31
#